data_AF-A0A517TYX3-F1
#
_entry.id   AF-A0A517TYX3-F1
#
_cell.length_a   1.000
_cell.length_b   1.000
_cell.length_c   1.000
_cell.angle_alpha   90.00
_cell.angle_beta   90.00
_cell.angle_gamma   90.00
#
_symmetry.space_group_name_H-M   'P 1'
#
loop_
_entity.id
_entity.type
_entity.pdbx_description
1 polymer ?
#
loop_
_entity_poly.entity_id
_entity_poly.type
_entity_poly.pdbx_seq_one_letter_code
_entity_poly.pdbx_strand_id
1 'polypeptide(L)'
;MTNQCNVPVAAFVSALLAAYSWFPSARADIYQWEYINPANPGLGKQQSSTLTPDGAGAVVAPGAFLPGRNLTKAYLIGADLGGYWVDGGEIGQSYIIYSDLSGSNLTQADLTNATVYYSTLNSANFTNAEVRGAQFDSSDFTAAQLYSTASYQAQNLSRISLSYNYLTNWNLANQNLANANFAYATLTGANFTNAVVSGATFDRQDYLGGTGISAAQLASTASYQVHDLTGIGLAGNNLSGANLSGQSLATARFQYATLVNANFSQANLTNGALNGATLTGANLNQANLTGANFSGATLTGATFSGAEVRGASISSISAAQLYTTASYQAHDLTGIGLGGANLAGADFTSQNLTNAGLGGAALANANFSQAILANAYFGGATLTNANFSQVNLTNVSFYQASLTGATFTGAQIRGADFTDYGAGGISKSQIYSTASYQAHDLAGIKLSGNDLKNGNFVGQDLSHADLSLTTSSNANFSNANLESAGFYGASVNNANLSQANLKDAYFTYAHLTGASLVGANVQGANFYRQADPLGDYGSGLTVAQLQSTASYQARDLRGIGLVGSKLAGVNLAGQDLTAATFGDVNSHADLTGATLLGANLSNATLSYATLQNANLSQTNLTNATLWQANLTGVNFTGADVRGANFSHNYNSAALTLEQLYSTLSYQTRDLSGINLGGFGLIGANFAEQTLTNATFADGSIGGSNLAGADFRRANLTNAFFANSNLAGANFTNANLTGARLGHEDSFYGGADLTGANFSHANLANANFAGALIYDEFGGSSSVPGANLTNANLSGADSRGARFEWATLVGVNSSNLIHSDGHILGLNLANDSALIVRDYDGNQSASPPVGSLPIIVEQQAMVSATGTLRLEFDADIWDSTISFAAGIPVALGGTLELAFAEGTNPVAQIGRVIDLFDWQGVTPTGAFHVASPYGWDLSRLYTTGEVILTTVAGQTSGDFSGDGVVDAADLASWKAGFGTWEGATRAAGDADRDGDVDGADFLAWQQQFDLQVPTAPATARIPEPATATLILLVAGALILAKPNSLAEPLNSLHCSAGDGSRS
;
A
#
# COMPACT_ATOMS: atom_id res chain seq x y z
N MET A 1 45.72 -2.95 17.42
CA MET A 1 45.74 -1.67 18.15
C MET A 1 44.44 -1.55 18.92
N THR A 2 44.55 -1.04 20.14
CA THR A 2 43.56 -1.02 21.23
C THR A 2 42.39 -0.04 21.03
N ASN A 3 41.29 -0.39 21.71
CA ASN A 3 40.25 0.44 22.34
C ASN A 3 38.94 0.77 21.61
N GLN A 4 37.89 0.17 22.18
CA GLN A 4 36.65 0.79 22.70
C GLN A 4 35.70 1.50 21.72
N CYS A 5 34.57 0.86 21.46
CA CYS A 5 33.24 1.47 21.58
C CYS A 5 32.20 0.39 21.91
N ASN A 6 31.77 0.41 23.18
CA ASN A 6 30.53 -0.20 23.65
C ASN A 6 29.36 0.63 23.11
N VAL A 7 28.34 -0.03 22.55
CA VAL A 7 26.99 0.54 22.46
C VAL A 7 26.08 -0.33 23.32
N PRO A 8 25.38 0.23 24.33
CA PRO A 8 24.62 -0.54 25.30
C PRO A 8 23.20 -0.91 24.80
N VAL A 9 22.76 -2.06 25.28
CA VAL A 9 21.48 -2.78 25.08
C VAL A 9 20.24 -2.03 25.63
N ALA A 10 20.31 -0.70 25.77
CA ALA A 10 19.30 0.09 26.51
C ALA A 10 18.00 0.39 25.73
N ALA A 11 17.92 0.11 24.42
CA ALA A 11 16.76 0.51 23.60
C ALA A 11 15.63 -0.53 23.48
N PHE A 12 15.86 -1.78 23.89
CA PHE A 12 14.84 -2.85 23.78
C PHE A 12 13.95 -3.01 25.03
N VAL A 13 14.32 -2.37 26.15
CA VAL A 13 13.59 -2.50 27.43
C VAL A 13 12.41 -1.50 27.53
N SER A 14 12.43 -0.41 26.76
CA SER A 14 11.44 0.67 26.90
C SER A 14 10.09 0.40 26.22
N ALA A 15 10.01 -0.53 25.27
CA ALA A 15 8.79 -0.78 24.51
C ALA A 15 7.85 -1.82 25.16
N LEU A 16 8.36 -2.70 26.04
CA LEU A 16 7.52 -3.66 26.77
C LEU A 16 6.85 -3.09 28.03
N LEU A 17 7.26 -1.90 28.49
CA LEU A 17 6.76 -1.27 29.72
C LEU A 17 5.43 -0.51 29.55
N ALA A 18 4.92 -0.32 28.33
CA ALA A 18 3.72 0.48 28.09
C ALA A 18 2.40 -0.31 28.08
N ALA A 19 2.43 -1.65 28.03
CA ALA A 19 1.22 -2.47 27.79
C ALA A 19 0.64 -3.20 29.02
N TYR A 20 1.21 -3.05 30.22
CA TYR A 20 0.78 -3.82 31.42
C TYR A 20 0.09 -2.99 32.51
N SER A 21 -0.43 -1.80 32.18
CA SER A 21 -0.98 -0.87 33.17
C SER A 21 -2.41 -1.14 33.64
N TRP A 22 -2.99 -2.32 33.38
CA TRP A 22 -4.38 -2.63 33.77
C TRP A 22 -4.53 -3.96 34.53
N PHE A 23 -3.86 -4.08 35.69
CA PHE A 23 -4.34 -4.93 36.78
C PHE A 23 -4.01 -4.26 38.14
N PRO A 24 -4.96 -4.14 39.08
CA PRO A 24 -4.68 -3.65 40.41
C PRO A 24 -4.03 -4.79 41.23
N SER A 25 -2.74 -5.05 41.00
CA SER A 25 -1.98 -5.95 41.87
C SER A 25 -1.57 -5.21 43.15
N ALA A 26 -1.96 -5.76 44.29
CA ALA A 26 -1.53 -5.30 45.60
C ALA A 26 0.01 -5.22 45.63
N ARG A 27 0.57 -4.07 46.01
CA ARG A 27 2.01 -3.91 46.17
C ARG A 27 2.48 -4.90 47.24
N ALA A 28 3.32 -5.86 46.84
CA ALA A 28 4.08 -6.69 47.76
C ALA A 28 5.51 -6.14 47.85
N ASP A 29 6.17 -6.39 48.97
CA ASP A 29 7.55 -6.02 49.22
C ASP A 29 8.37 -7.31 49.41
N ILE A 30 9.59 -7.39 48.86
CA ILE A 30 10.48 -8.54 49.09
C ILE A 30 11.32 -8.30 50.35
N TYR A 31 11.11 -9.12 51.36
CA TYR A 31 11.82 -9.04 52.64
C TYR A 31 13.14 -9.84 52.62
N GLN A 32 14.06 -9.47 53.50
CA GLN A 32 15.26 -10.25 53.75
C GLN A 32 14.91 -11.50 54.54
N TRP A 33 15.71 -12.55 54.40
CA TRP A 33 15.71 -13.67 55.34
C TRP A 33 16.63 -13.38 56.54
N GLU A 34 16.29 -13.92 57.70
CA GLU A 34 17.17 -13.99 58.88
C GLU A 34 17.17 -15.41 59.47
N TYR A 35 18.21 -15.78 60.21
CA TYR A 35 18.21 -17.06 60.93
C TYR A 35 17.24 -17.00 62.11
N ILE A 36 16.43 -18.05 62.30
CA ILE A 36 15.53 -18.18 63.45
C ILE A 36 16.31 -18.01 64.77
N ASN A 37 17.55 -18.53 64.82
CA ASN A 37 18.51 -18.23 65.86
C ASN A 37 19.90 -18.04 65.26
N PRO A 38 20.49 -16.83 65.28
CA PRO A 38 21.84 -16.59 64.77
C PRO A 38 22.94 -17.43 65.44
N ALA A 39 22.75 -17.84 66.69
CA ALA A 39 23.67 -18.70 67.43
C ALA A 39 23.49 -20.20 67.11
N ASN A 40 22.40 -20.57 66.41
CA ASN A 40 22.15 -21.93 65.93
C ASN A 40 21.50 -21.91 64.53
N PRO A 41 22.29 -21.71 63.46
CA PRO A 41 21.81 -21.66 62.08
C PRO A 41 21.06 -22.93 61.62
N GLY A 42 21.25 -24.05 62.31
CA GLY A 42 20.56 -25.32 62.02
C GLY A 42 19.05 -25.29 62.27
N LEU A 43 18.54 -24.25 62.95
CA LEU A 43 17.10 -24.05 63.14
C LEU A 43 16.38 -23.47 61.91
N GLY A 44 17.12 -23.07 60.86
CA GLY A 44 16.54 -22.57 59.60
C GLY A 44 16.40 -21.05 59.54
N LYS A 45 15.73 -20.57 58.50
CA LYS A 45 15.57 -19.15 58.16
C LYS A 45 14.09 -18.74 58.24
N GLN A 46 13.83 -17.51 58.69
CA GLN A 46 12.49 -16.88 58.68
C GLN A 46 12.53 -15.55 57.93
N GLN A 47 11.35 -15.03 57.58
CA GLN A 47 11.21 -13.69 57.02
C GLN A 47 11.63 -12.65 58.07
N SER A 48 12.55 -11.76 57.72
CA SER A 48 12.93 -10.62 58.56
C SER A 48 11.93 -9.47 58.39
N SER A 49 11.90 -8.53 59.34
CA SER A 49 11.18 -7.27 59.19
C SER A 49 11.88 -6.27 58.26
N THR A 50 13.09 -6.60 57.79
CA THR A 50 13.91 -5.72 56.94
C THR A 50 13.63 -5.99 55.46
N LEU A 51 13.37 -4.94 54.68
CA LEU A 51 13.25 -5.03 53.23
C LEU A 51 14.59 -5.39 52.59
N THR A 52 14.56 -6.26 51.56
CA THR A 52 15.72 -6.40 50.68
C THR A 52 15.90 -5.06 49.97
N PRO A 53 17.12 -4.46 49.93
CA PRO A 53 17.29 -3.09 49.41
C PRO A 53 16.70 -2.88 48.02
N ASP A 54 16.89 -3.86 47.13
CA ASP A 54 16.33 -3.82 45.77
C ASP A 54 14.96 -4.53 45.67
N GLY A 55 14.44 -5.03 46.79
CA GLY A 55 13.15 -5.71 46.90
C GLY A 55 11.97 -4.80 47.25
N ALA A 56 12.23 -3.54 47.61
CA ALA A 56 11.20 -2.57 47.95
C ALA A 56 10.36 -2.18 46.72
N GLY A 57 9.04 -2.26 46.85
CA GLY A 57 8.08 -2.00 45.78
C GLY A 57 8.03 -3.07 44.67
N ALA A 58 8.59 -4.26 44.91
CA ALA A 58 8.66 -5.36 43.95
C ALA A 58 7.51 -6.35 44.15
N VAL A 59 6.67 -6.56 43.13
CA VAL A 59 5.58 -7.53 43.20
C VAL A 59 6.13 -8.96 43.05
N VAL A 60 5.86 -9.80 44.04
CA VAL A 60 6.10 -11.26 44.01
C VAL A 60 4.78 -11.95 43.68
N ALA A 61 4.47 -12.01 42.39
CA ALA A 61 3.27 -12.63 41.85
C ALA A 61 3.59 -13.18 40.45
N PRO A 62 2.70 -13.98 39.86
CA PRO A 62 2.83 -14.37 38.47
C PRO A 62 3.03 -13.17 37.55
N GLY A 63 4.00 -13.27 36.63
CA GLY A 63 4.38 -12.15 35.75
C GLY A 63 5.31 -11.11 36.37
N ALA A 64 5.97 -11.40 37.50
CA ALA A 64 6.85 -10.47 38.19
C ALA A 64 8.02 -9.98 37.32
N PHE A 65 8.19 -8.66 37.19
CA PHE A 65 9.31 -8.05 36.46
C PHE A 65 10.43 -7.61 37.42
N LEU A 66 11.48 -8.43 37.54
CA LEU A 66 12.60 -8.28 38.48
C LEU A 66 13.98 -8.21 37.80
N PRO A 67 14.19 -7.34 36.78
CA PRO A 67 15.49 -7.26 36.11
C PRO A 67 16.55 -6.51 36.94
N GLY A 68 17.80 -6.97 36.89
CA GLY A 68 18.97 -6.26 37.42
C GLY A 68 19.04 -6.11 38.94
N ARG A 69 18.25 -6.88 39.71
CA ARG A 69 18.08 -6.68 41.15
C ARG A 69 19.08 -7.50 41.97
N ASN A 70 19.58 -6.93 43.06
CA ASN A 70 20.32 -7.69 44.09
C ASN A 70 19.35 -8.31 45.11
N LEU A 71 19.06 -9.59 44.91
CA LEU A 71 18.14 -10.41 45.70
C LEU A 71 18.87 -11.45 46.57
N THR A 72 20.16 -11.24 46.86
CA THR A 72 21.00 -12.18 47.62
C THR A 72 20.44 -12.55 49.01
N LYS A 73 19.70 -11.63 49.63
CA LYS A 73 19.01 -11.86 50.92
C LYS A 73 17.52 -12.12 50.79
N ALA A 74 16.97 -12.24 49.58
CA ALA A 74 15.53 -12.35 49.38
C ALA A 74 14.96 -13.60 50.06
N TYR A 75 13.87 -13.40 50.81
CA TYR A 75 13.02 -14.44 51.35
C TYR A 75 11.88 -14.71 50.36
N LEU A 76 12.02 -15.76 49.53
CA LEU A 76 11.06 -16.15 48.49
C LEU A 76 10.49 -17.55 48.76
N ILE A 77 10.42 -17.96 50.03
CA ILE A 77 9.90 -19.27 50.40
C ILE A 77 8.40 -19.33 50.06
N GLY A 78 7.98 -20.31 49.25
CA GLY A 78 6.59 -20.47 48.84
C GLY A 78 6.07 -19.39 47.88
N ALA A 79 6.96 -18.55 47.33
CA ALA A 79 6.58 -17.46 46.44
C ALA A 79 6.02 -17.99 45.11
N ASP A 80 4.93 -17.40 44.62
CA ASP A 80 4.42 -17.66 43.28
C ASP A 80 5.03 -16.66 42.29
N LEU A 81 5.98 -17.16 41.51
CA LEU A 81 6.67 -16.47 40.42
C LEU A 81 6.36 -17.14 39.08
N GLY A 82 5.25 -17.88 38.98
CA GLY A 82 4.87 -18.56 37.74
C GLY A 82 4.58 -17.61 36.58
N GLY A 83 4.55 -18.14 35.36
CA GLY A 83 4.06 -17.48 34.17
C GLY A 83 2.89 -18.25 33.54
N TYR A 84 1.93 -17.55 32.95
CA TYR A 84 0.80 -18.16 32.25
C TYR A 84 1.16 -18.51 30.79
N TRP A 85 0.64 -19.64 30.32
CA TRP A 85 0.71 -20.08 28.92
C TRP A 85 -0.68 -19.85 28.29
N VAL A 86 -0.74 -19.16 27.16
CA VAL A 86 -1.94 -19.07 26.32
C VAL A 86 -1.55 -19.57 24.94
N ASP A 87 -2.35 -20.46 24.35
CA ASP A 87 -2.05 -21.08 23.06
C ASP A 87 -1.79 -20.01 21.99
N GLY A 88 -0.55 -19.96 21.47
CA GLY A 88 -0.15 -19.05 20.39
C GLY A 88 0.76 -17.87 20.77
N GLY A 89 1.09 -17.65 22.06
CA GLY A 89 2.05 -16.61 22.45
C GLY A 89 2.21 -16.40 23.96
N GLU A 90 3.43 -16.08 24.41
CA GLU A 90 3.79 -15.88 25.82
C GLU A 90 3.17 -14.58 26.37
N ILE A 91 2.28 -14.69 27.37
CA ILE A 91 1.70 -13.53 28.07
C ILE A 91 1.82 -13.75 29.59
N GLY A 92 2.69 -12.98 30.24
CA GLY A 92 2.79 -12.92 31.72
C GLY A 92 3.89 -13.77 32.36
N GLN A 93 5.08 -13.91 31.75
CA GLN A 93 6.23 -14.54 32.41
C GLN A 93 6.77 -13.68 33.54
N SER A 94 7.18 -14.31 34.64
CA SER A 94 8.07 -13.63 35.59
C SER A 94 9.48 -13.52 34.99
N TYR A 95 10.02 -12.32 34.94
CA TYR A 95 11.33 -12.02 34.38
C TYR A 95 12.33 -11.68 35.48
N ILE A 96 13.21 -12.63 35.77
CA ILE A 96 14.33 -12.51 36.70
C ILE A 96 15.61 -12.50 35.87
N ILE A 97 15.91 -11.37 35.24
CA ILE A 97 16.97 -11.24 34.23
C ILE A 97 18.11 -10.38 34.77
N TYR A 98 19.37 -10.80 34.61
CA TYR A 98 20.55 -10.06 35.08
C TYR A 98 20.53 -9.77 36.60
N SER A 99 19.81 -10.58 37.37
CA SER A 99 19.65 -10.39 38.81
C SER A 99 20.60 -11.28 39.61
N ASP A 100 20.98 -10.84 40.81
CA ASP A 100 21.83 -11.61 41.71
C ASP A 100 20.98 -12.24 42.82
N LEU A 101 20.72 -13.53 42.73
CA LEU A 101 20.00 -14.35 43.71
C LEU A 101 20.95 -15.14 44.61
N SER A 102 22.25 -14.80 44.66
CA SER A 102 23.22 -15.60 45.41
C SER A 102 22.84 -15.74 46.88
N GLY A 103 22.70 -16.99 47.37
CA GLY A 103 22.34 -17.28 48.77
C GLY A 103 20.87 -16.99 49.16
N SER A 104 20.03 -16.60 48.20
CA SER A 104 18.58 -16.43 48.39
C SER A 104 17.89 -17.77 48.70
N ASN A 105 16.67 -17.70 49.24
CA ASN A 105 15.91 -18.90 49.58
C ASN A 105 14.58 -18.94 48.82
N LEU A 106 14.50 -19.84 47.83
CA LEU A 106 13.33 -20.12 46.99
C LEU A 106 12.70 -21.48 47.34
N THR A 107 12.85 -21.94 48.58
CA THR A 107 12.23 -23.20 49.02
C THR A 107 10.73 -23.18 48.73
N GLN A 108 10.19 -24.20 48.05
CA GLN A 108 8.76 -24.29 47.67
C GLN A 108 8.24 -23.16 46.75
N ALA A 109 9.09 -22.34 46.14
CA ALA A 109 8.64 -21.34 45.19
C ALA A 109 8.10 -21.98 43.90
N ASP A 110 7.09 -21.38 43.29
CA ASP A 110 6.62 -21.73 41.94
C ASP A 110 7.31 -20.84 40.92
N LEU A 111 8.16 -21.42 40.07
CA LEU A 111 8.83 -20.78 38.94
C LEU A 111 8.35 -21.35 37.61
N THR A 112 7.17 -21.97 37.56
CA THR A 112 6.63 -22.56 36.33
C THR A 112 6.59 -21.52 35.21
N ASN A 113 7.24 -21.78 34.07
CA ASN A 113 7.38 -20.82 32.95
C ASN A 113 8.05 -19.48 33.29
N ALA A 114 8.78 -19.37 34.41
CA ALA A 114 9.53 -18.16 34.74
C ALA A 114 10.83 -18.06 33.93
N THR A 115 11.24 -16.85 33.60
CA THR A 115 12.49 -16.57 32.88
C THR A 115 13.56 -16.10 33.85
N VAL A 116 14.53 -16.97 34.14
CA VAL A 116 15.68 -16.75 35.01
C VAL A 116 16.95 -16.70 34.14
N TYR A 117 17.13 -15.59 33.44
CA TYR A 117 18.13 -15.46 32.37
C TYR A 117 19.33 -14.61 32.77
N TYR A 118 20.56 -15.08 32.50
CA TYR A 118 21.81 -14.39 32.88
C TYR A 118 21.86 -13.92 34.35
N SER A 119 21.16 -14.63 35.24
CA SER A 119 21.11 -14.32 36.67
C SER A 119 22.11 -15.18 37.43
N THR A 120 22.67 -14.63 38.51
CA THR A 120 23.59 -15.34 39.40
C THR A 120 22.78 -16.07 40.47
N LEU A 121 22.94 -17.38 40.59
CA LEU A 121 22.19 -18.31 41.44
C LEU A 121 23.11 -19.03 42.42
N ASN A 122 24.38 -18.62 42.54
CA ASN A 122 25.36 -19.19 43.47
C ASN A 122 24.77 -19.42 44.88
N SER A 123 24.72 -20.68 45.31
CA SER A 123 24.20 -21.09 46.63
C SER A 123 22.74 -20.72 46.91
N ALA A 124 21.95 -20.33 45.90
CA ALA A 124 20.50 -20.15 46.06
C ALA A 124 19.82 -21.50 46.34
N ASN A 125 18.86 -21.51 47.25
CA ASN A 125 18.17 -22.73 47.67
C ASN A 125 16.84 -22.92 46.92
N PHE A 126 16.77 -23.96 46.08
CA PHE A 126 15.60 -24.34 45.28
C PHE A 126 14.86 -25.58 45.81
N THR A 127 15.09 -25.96 47.07
CA THR A 127 14.50 -27.18 47.65
C THR A 127 12.98 -27.16 47.50
N ASN A 128 12.42 -28.20 46.85
CA ASN A 128 11.01 -28.38 46.56
C ASN A 128 10.36 -27.24 45.74
N ALA A 129 11.12 -26.45 45.00
CA ALA A 129 10.56 -25.46 44.06
C ALA A 129 9.98 -26.14 42.80
N GLU A 130 8.96 -25.54 42.18
CA GLU A 130 8.44 -25.95 40.86
C GLU A 130 9.15 -25.18 39.74
N VAL A 131 9.68 -25.87 38.74
CA VAL A 131 10.55 -25.30 37.68
C VAL A 131 10.17 -25.76 36.27
N ARG A 132 9.00 -26.34 36.09
CA ARG A 132 8.52 -26.83 34.78
C ARG A 132 8.34 -25.65 33.82
N GLY A 133 8.91 -25.71 32.61
CA GLY A 133 8.85 -24.59 31.68
C GLY A 133 9.77 -23.40 32.00
N ALA A 134 10.44 -23.41 33.16
CA ALA A 134 11.31 -22.31 33.55
C ALA A 134 12.55 -22.23 32.64
N GLN A 135 13.02 -21.03 32.35
CA GLN A 135 14.21 -20.78 31.55
C GLN A 135 15.39 -20.41 32.45
N PHE A 136 16.42 -21.25 32.50
CA PHE A 136 17.66 -21.04 33.26
C PHE A 136 18.86 -20.85 32.31
N ASP A 137 18.61 -20.26 31.15
CA ASP A 137 19.60 -20.16 30.07
C ASP A 137 20.78 -19.28 30.47
N SER A 138 22.00 -19.76 30.17
CA SER A 138 23.26 -19.08 30.52
C SER A 138 23.37 -18.67 32.01
N SER A 139 22.81 -19.48 32.92
CA SER A 139 22.93 -19.25 34.37
C SER A 139 24.02 -20.14 34.98
N ASP A 140 24.36 -19.90 36.24
CA ASP A 140 25.19 -20.76 37.07
C ASP A 140 24.35 -21.83 37.81
N PHE A 141 23.17 -22.19 37.27
CA PHE A 141 22.28 -23.21 37.84
C PHE A 141 22.96 -24.58 37.88
N THR A 142 22.98 -25.21 39.05
CA THR A 142 23.74 -26.44 39.28
C THR A 142 22.85 -27.68 39.31
N ALA A 143 23.44 -28.84 39.04
CA ALA A 143 22.79 -30.14 39.18
C ALA A 143 22.15 -30.34 40.57
N ALA A 144 22.88 -29.97 41.63
CA ALA A 144 22.39 -30.09 43.00
C ALA A 144 21.15 -29.23 43.26
N GLN A 145 21.09 -28.02 42.68
CA GLN A 145 19.91 -27.16 42.76
C GLN A 145 18.73 -27.79 42.01
N LEU A 146 18.91 -28.23 40.76
CA LEU A 146 17.86 -28.93 40.01
C LEU A 146 17.34 -30.16 40.76
N TYR A 147 18.22 -31.02 41.28
CA TYR A 147 17.83 -32.26 41.94
C TYR A 147 17.05 -32.05 43.24
N SER A 148 17.22 -30.88 43.86
CA SER A 148 16.47 -30.49 45.05
C SER A 148 15.03 -30.03 44.75
N THR A 149 14.70 -29.70 43.50
CA THR A 149 13.36 -29.19 43.11
C THR A 149 12.26 -30.23 43.24
N ALA A 150 11.02 -29.77 43.42
CA ALA A 150 9.84 -30.63 43.43
C ALA A 150 9.62 -31.26 42.04
N SER A 151 9.81 -30.48 40.97
CA SER A 151 9.64 -30.95 39.59
C SER A 151 10.59 -32.11 39.23
N TYR A 152 11.85 -32.09 39.68
CA TYR A 152 12.79 -33.20 39.46
C TYR A 152 12.39 -34.46 40.22
N GLN A 153 11.98 -34.32 41.49
CA GLN A 153 11.51 -35.44 42.32
C GLN A 153 10.23 -36.06 41.75
N ALA A 154 9.35 -35.23 41.18
CA ALA A 154 8.14 -35.64 40.47
C ALA A 154 8.40 -36.21 39.07
N GLN A 155 9.66 -36.26 38.62
CA GLN A 155 10.07 -36.73 37.29
C GLN A 155 9.45 -35.94 36.14
N ASN A 156 9.15 -34.65 36.35
CA ASN A 156 8.50 -33.82 35.35
C ASN A 156 9.23 -32.48 35.19
N LEU A 157 10.11 -32.43 34.20
CA LEU A 157 10.86 -31.25 33.78
C LEU A 157 10.45 -30.78 32.38
N SER A 158 9.23 -31.07 31.96
CA SER A 158 8.75 -30.70 30.62
C SER A 158 8.89 -29.19 30.39
N ARG A 159 9.26 -28.80 29.17
CA ARG A 159 9.48 -27.41 28.74
C ARG A 159 10.62 -26.64 29.42
N ILE A 160 11.37 -27.24 30.37
CA ILE A 160 12.49 -26.52 31.00
C ILE A 160 13.52 -26.09 29.95
N SER A 161 14.06 -24.87 30.07
CA SER A 161 15.18 -24.43 29.24
C SER A 161 16.46 -24.38 30.07
N LEU A 162 17.46 -25.11 29.59
CA LEU A 162 18.81 -25.19 30.13
C LEU A 162 19.82 -24.90 29.02
N SER A 163 19.46 -24.02 28.09
CA SER A 163 20.29 -23.72 26.92
C SER A 163 21.59 -23.01 27.34
N TYR A 164 22.67 -23.22 26.60
CA TYR A 164 24.02 -22.70 26.89
C TYR A 164 24.67 -23.14 28.23
N ASN A 165 24.03 -24.00 29.03
CA ASN A 165 24.56 -24.40 30.33
C ASN A 165 25.58 -25.56 30.25
N TYR A 166 26.41 -25.69 31.29
CA TYR A 166 27.36 -26.80 31.47
C TYR A 166 26.73 -27.97 32.23
N LEU A 167 26.08 -28.88 31.50
CA LEU A 167 25.33 -30.02 32.06
C LEU A 167 26.17 -31.30 32.18
N THR A 168 27.49 -31.16 32.32
CA THR A 168 28.43 -32.27 32.37
C THR A 168 28.10 -33.24 33.51
N ASN A 169 27.89 -34.53 33.18
CA ASN A 169 27.52 -35.60 34.13
C ASN A 169 26.19 -35.40 34.86
N TRP A 170 25.29 -34.55 34.38
CA TRP A 170 23.98 -34.40 34.99
C TRP A 170 23.14 -35.68 34.80
N ASN A 171 22.48 -36.15 35.86
CA ASN A 171 21.53 -37.24 35.81
C ASN A 171 20.11 -36.73 35.51
N LEU A 172 19.66 -36.93 34.27
CA LEU A 172 18.32 -36.61 33.79
C LEU A 172 17.51 -37.88 33.45
N ALA A 173 17.93 -39.04 33.98
CA ALA A 173 17.28 -40.31 33.70
C ALA A 173 15.85 -40.38 34.25
N ASN A 174 14.97 -41.03 33.51
CA ASN A 174 13.54 -41.21 33.80
C ASN A 174 12.73 -39.90 33.93
N GLN A 175 13.29 -38.75 33.52
CA GLN A 175 12.59 -37.46 33.57
C GLN A 175 11.70 -37.30 32.33
N ASN A 176 10.52 -36.70 32.51
CA ASN A 176 9.78 -36.12 31.39
C ASN A 176 10.43 -34.79 30.99
N LEU A 177 11.05 -34.76 29.82
CA LEU A 177 11.73 -33.61 29.20
C LEU A 177 11.06 -33.21 27.89
N ALA A 178 9.77 -33.56 27.70
CA ALA A 178 9.04 -33.18 26.50
C ALA A 178 9.11 -31.66 26.30
N ASN A 179 9.48 -31.23 25.09
CA ASN A 179 9.67 -29.83 24.72
C ASN A 179 10.72 -29.06 25.55
N ALA A 180 11.62 -29.73 26.27
CA ALA A 180 12.72 -29.08 26.97
C ALA A 180 13.77 -28.54 25.97
N ASN A 181 14.45 -27.45 26.34
CA ASN A 181 15.46 -26.81 25.51
C ASN A 181 16.87 -27.00 26.09
N PHE A 182 17.71 -27.72 25.35
CA PHE A 182 19.12 -27.99 25.62
C PHE A 182 20.03 -27.42 24.53
N ALA A 183 19.54 -26.48 23.70
CA ALA A 183 20.34 -25.90 22.62
C ALA A 183 21.67 -25.34 23.16
N TYR A 184 22.77 -25.65 22.49
CA TYR A 184 24.12 -25.18 22.81
C TYR A 184 24.64 -25.58 24.21
N ALA A 185 23.95 -26.48 24.93
CA ALA A 185 24.41 -26.98 26.21
C ALA A 185 25.59 -27.95 26.06
N THR A 186 26.46 -27.99 27.08
CA THR A 186 27.49 -29.03 27.20
C THR A 186 26.89 -30.26 27.85
N LEU A 187 26.68 -31.32 27.07
CA LEU A 187 25.98 -32.55 27.47
C LEU A 187 26.92 -33.73 27.70
N THR A 188 28.25 -33.50 27.80
CA THR A 188 29.23 -34.56 28.03
C THR A 188 28.90 -35.36 29.29
N GLY A 189 28.62 -36.66 29.13
CA GLY A 189 28.28 -37.54 30.25
C GLY A 189 26.89 -37.33 30.87
N ALA A 190 26.08 -36.40 30.35
CA ALA A 190 24.70 -36.23 30.80
C ALA A 190 23.89 -37.51 30.49
N ASN A 191 23.15 -37.98 31.49
CA ASN A 191 22.40 -39.24 31.42
C ASN A 191 20.92 -38.98 31.11
N PHE A 192 20.48 -39.36 29.92
CA PHE A 192 19.09 -39.27 29.45
C PHE A 192 18.35 -40.61 29.44
N THR A 193 18.88 -41.63 30.11
CA THR A 193 18.31 -42.99 30.09
C THR A 193 16.84 -42.97 30.51
N ASN A 194 15.96 -43.53 29.68
CA ASN A 194 14.49 -43.55 29.85
C ASN A 194 13.83 -42.17 29.98
N ALA A 195 14.49 -41.08 29.58
CA ALA A 195 13.85 -39.75 29.57
C ALA A 195 12.89 -39.62 28.38
N VAL A 196 11.79 -38.88 28.54
CA VAL A 196 10.88 -38.51 27.43
C VAL A 196 11.39 -37.22 26.79
N VAL A 197 11.75 -37.23 25.51
CA VAL A 197 12.39 -36.09 24.82
C VAL A 197 11.68 -35.65 23.53
N SER A 198 10.43 -36.08 23.31
CA SER A 198 9.59 -35.61 22.19
C SER A 198 9.48 -34.09 22.20
N GLY A 199 9.75 -33.43 21.07
CA GLY A 199 9.77 -31.97 20.92
C GLY A 199 10.95 -31.26 21.61
N ALA A 200 11.83 -31.98 22.32
CA ALA A 200 12.98 -31.36 22.97
C ALA A 200 14.02 -30.87 21.94
N THR A 201 14.75 -29.81 22.26
CA THR A 201 15.76 -29.23 21.36
C THR A 201 17.17 -29.48 21.89
N PHE A 202 18.04 -30.02 21.05
CA PHE A 202 19.46 -30.31 21.32
C PHE A 202 20.38 -29.65 20.29
N ASP A 203 19.92 -28.58 19.63
CA ASP A 203 20.65 -27.93 18.55
C ASP A 203 22.07 -27.51 18.96
N ARG A 204 23.00 -27.61 18.02
CA ARG A 204 24.40 -27.29 18.19
C ARG A 204 24.86 -26.38 17.05
N GLN A 205 25.77 -25.45 17.36
CA GLN A 205 26.58 -24.74 16.37
C GLN A 205 28.02 -24.64 16.86
N ASP A 206 28.99 -24.95 15.99
CA ASP A 206 30.40 -25.08 16.37
C ASP A 206 31.00 -23.84 17.05
N TYR A 207 30.50 -22.65 16.71
CA TYR A 207 31.01 -21.41 17.27
C TYR A 207 30.25 -20.93 18.52
N LEU A 208 29.05 -21.44 18.81
CA LEU A 208 28.25 -21.03 19.99
C LEU A 208 28.52 -21.94 21.20
N GLY A 209 29.26 -23.04 21.01
CA GLY A 209 29.59 -24.00 22.06
C GLY A 209 28.58 -25.16 22.15
N GLY A 210 28.70 -25.94 23.23
CA GLY A 210 27.91 -27.15 23.46
C GLY A 210 28.47 -28.38 22.76
N THR A 211 28.21 -29.55 23.34
CA THR A 211 28.68 -30.82 22.76
C THR A 211 27.68 -31.41 21.77
N GLY A 212 26.43 -30.98 21.85
CA GLY A 212 25.29 -31.67 21.23
C GLY A 212 24.96 -32.98 21.95
N ILE A 213 23.87 -33.62 21.52
CA ILE A 213 23.48 -34.97 21.94
C ILE A 213 24.19 -36.01 21.06
N SER A 214 24.75 -37.05 21.66
CA SER A 214 25.31 -38.19 20.92
C SER A 214 24.23 -39.20 20.52
N ALA A 215 24.49 -39.99 19.47
CA ALA A 215 23.59 -41.07 19.06
C ALA A 215 23.29 -42.06 20.20
N ALA A 216 24.27 -42.35 21.06
CA ALA A 216 24.10 -43.22 22.22
C ALA A 216 23.19 -42.61 23.31
N GLN A 217 23.32 -41.30 23.56
CA GLN A 217 22.43 -40.59 24.49
C GLN A 217 21.00 -40.53 23.96
N LEU A 218 20.82 -40.27 22.66
CA LEU A 218 19.50 -40.26 22.05
C LEU A 218 18.85 -41.65 22.13
N ALA A 219 19.61 -42.70 21.80
CA ALA A 219 19.13 -44.09 21.82
C ALA A 219 18.76 -44.59 23.22
N SER A 220 19.29 -43.99 24.30
CA SER A 220 18.93 -44.39 25.67
C SER A 220 17.62 -43.80 26.17
N THR A 221 17.03 -42.83 25.47
CA THR A 221 15.79 -42.15 25.88
C THR A 221 14.57 -43.06 25.75
N ALA A 222 13.54 -42.84 26.59
CA ALA A 222 12.27 -43.56 26.46
C ALA A 222 11.56 -43.23 25.14
N SER A 223 11.60 -41.96 24.72
CA SER A 223 11.08 -41.49 23.42
C SER A 223 11.63 -42.28 22.23
N TYR A 224 12.94 -42.53 22.20
CA TYR A 224 13.55 -43.37 21.17
C TYR A 224 13.02 -44.80 21.20
N GLN A 225 12.87 -45.41 22.38
CA GLN A 225 12.43 -46.80 22.54
C GLN A 225 10.97 -47.02 22.13
N VAL A 226 10.11 -46.00 22.30
CA VAL A 226 8.69 -46.04 21.88
C VAL A 226 8.46 -45.52 20.45
N HIS A 227 9.53 -45.25 19.71
CA HIS A 227 9.50 -44.74 18.34
C HIS A 227 8.91 -43.33 18.17
N ASP A 228 8.96 -42.48 19.20
CA ASP A 228 8.43 -41.11 19.16
C ASP A 228 9.50 -40.07 19.45
N LEU A 229 10.06 -39.51 18.37
CA LEU A 229 10.98 -38.38 18.37
C LEU A 229 10.37 -37.18 17.63
N THR A 230 9.04 -37.08 17.62
CA THR A 230 8.31 -36.05 16.89
C THR A 230 8.76 -34.65 17.36
N GLY A 231 9.03 -33.74 16.42
CA GLY A 231 9.43 -32.36 16.70
C GLY A 231 10.82 -32.17 17.34
N ILE A 232 11.64 -33.22 17.49
CA ILE A 232 12.95 -33.09 18.13
C ILE A 232 13.89 -32.15 17.37
N GLY A 233 14.61 -31.29 18.10
CA GLY A 233 15.66 -30.43 17.58
C GLY A 233 17.03 -31.09 17.66
N LEU A 234 17.67 -31.31 16.52
CA LEU A 234 18.96 -31.99 16.37
C LEU A 234 19.90 -31.24 15.41
N ALA A 235 19.65 -29.96 15.14
CA ALA A 235 20.45 -29.17 14.20
C ALA A 235 21.94 -29.16 14.60
N GLY A 236 22.84 -29.29 13.63
CA GLY A 236 24.30 -29.28 13.83
C GLY A 236 24.89 -30.43 14.67
N ASN A 237 24.09 -31.42 15.09
CA ASN A 237 24.59 -32.55 15.86
C ASN A 237 25.34 -33.55 14.97
N ASN A 238 26.31 -34.27 15.56
CA ASN A 238 26.95 -35.41 14.90
C ASN A 238 26.27 -36.71 15.33
N LEU A 239 25.47 -37.26 14.41
CA LEU A 239 24.70 -38.48 14.55
C LEU A 239 25.13 -39.51 13.48
N SER A 240 26.41 -39.50 13.11
CA SER A 240 26.96 -40.46 12.16
C SER A 240 26.73 -41.90 12.62
N GLY A 241 26.21 -42.75 11.74
CA GLY A 241 25.88 -44.15 12.04
C GLY A 241 24.68 -44.36 12.97
N ALA A 242 23.94 -43.30 13.34
CA ALA A 242 22.77 -43.44 14.19
C ALA A 242 21.70 -44.33 13.52
N ASN A 243 21.12 -45.25 14.28
CA ASN A 243 19.95 -45.98 13.84
C ASN A 243 18.68 -45.19 14.20
N LEU A 244 17.97 -44.70 13.20
CA LEU A 244 16.71 -43.96 13.32
C LEU A 244 15.58 -44.66 12.54
N SER A 245 15.74 -45.96 12.27
CA SER A 245 14.78 -46.72 11.49
C SER A 245 13.42 -46.81 12.20
N GLY A 246 12.33 -46.59 11.47
CA GLY A 246 10.97 -46.65 11.99
C GLY A 246 10.61 -45.55 13.00
N GLN A 247 11.48 -44.57 13.23
CA GLN A 247 11.21 -43.49 14.17
C GLN A 247 10.16 -42.51 13.63
N SER A 248 9.26 -42.01 14.49
CA SER A 248 8.47 -40.82 14.20
C SER A 248 9.34 -39.58 14.40
N LEU A 249 9.67 -38.90 13.31
CA LEU A 249 10.50 -37.71 13.21
C LEU A 249 9.78 -36.58 12.45
N ALA A 250 8.44 -36.60 12.46
CA ALA A 250 7.67 -35.54 11.85
C ALA A 250 8.07 -34.20 12.47
N THR A 251 8.27 -33.18 11.62
CA THR A 251 8.76 -31.84 11.99
C THR A 251 10.09 -31.80 12.75
N ALA A 252 10.88 -32.89 12.74
CA ALA A 252 12.20 -32.90 13.37
C ALA A 252 13.18 -31.97 12.62
N ARG A 253 14.12 -31.38 13.36
CA ARG A 253 15.05 -30.37 12.87
C ARG A 253 16.48 -30.92 12.84
N PHE A 254 17.00 -31.20 11.66
CA PHE A 254 18.33 -31.75 11.38
C PHE A 254 19.22 -30.78 10.59
N GLN A 255 18.91 -29.48 10.54
CA GLN A 255 19.66 -28.53 9.74
C GLN A 255 21.16 -28.60 10.08
N TYR A 256 22.01 -28.70 9.05
CA TYR A 256 23.46 -28.79 9.20
C TYR A 256 23.97 -29.98 10.07
N ALA A 257 23.14 -30.97 10.38
CA ALA A 257 23.55 -32.15 11.13
C ALA A 257 24.48 -33.05 10.29
N THR A 258 25.39 -33.76 10.97
CA THR A 258 26.21 -34.81 10.34
C THR A 258 25.53 -36.16 10.55
N LEU A 259 25.02 -36.75 9.46
CA LEU A 259 24.20 -37.97 9.41
C LEU A 259 24.84 -39.04 8.51
N VAL A 260 26.18 -39.06 8.45
CA VAL A 260 26.93 -39.99 7.59
C VAL A 260 26.60 -41.42 8.01
N ASN A 261 26.18 -42.26 7.05
CA ASN A 261 25.74 -43.65 7.25
C ASN A 261 24.60 -43.83 8.29
N ALA A 262 23.83 -42.78 8.60
CA ALA A 262 22.66 -42.91 9.47
C ALA A 262 21.56 -43.74 8.79
N ASN A 263 20.81 -44.52 9.57
CA ASN A 263 19.72 -45.36 9.07
C ASN A 263 18.35 -44.74 9.38
N PHE A 264 17.69 -44.14 8.40
CA PHE A 264 16.32 -43.61 8.49
C PHE A 264 15.27 -44.54 7.83
N SER A 265 15.60 -45.81 7.59
CA SER A 265 14.66 -46.70 6.89
C SER A 265 13.32 -46.80 7.62
N GLN A 266 12.20 -46.68 6.89
CA GLN A 266 10.83 -46.66 7.44
C GLN A 266 10.52 -45.51 8.42
N ALA A 267 11.41 -44.52 8.57
CA ALA A 267 11.14 -43.38 9.45
C ALA A 267 10.08 -42.45 8.84
N ASN A 268 9.31 -41.77 9.70
CA ASN A 268 8.42 -40.69 9.29
C ASN A 268 9.12 -39.34 9.47
N LEU A 269 9.56 -38.72 8.39
CA LEU A 269 10.21 -37.39 8.34
C LEU A 269 9.29 -36.34 7.71
N THR A 270 7.97 -36.51 7.80
CA THR A 270 7.02 -35.55 7.23
C THR A 270 7.32 -34.14 7.75
N ASN A 271 7.50 -33.18 6.84
CA ASN A 271 7.87 -31.79 7.12
C ASN A 271 9.18 -31.65 7.95
N GLY A 272 10.08 -32.64 7.91
CA GLY A 272 11.38 -32.56 8.57
C GLY A 272 12.32 -31.57 7.88
N ALA A 273 13.13 -30.85 8.66
CA ALA A 273 14.09 -29.87 8.15
C ALA A 273 15.51 -30.45 8.12
N LEU A 274 16.01 -30.80 6.94
CA LEU A 274 17.35 -31.38 6.72
C LEU A 274 18.25 -30.48 5.86
N ASN A 275 17.91 -29.21 5.69
CA ASN A 275 18.67 -28.31 4.84
C ASN A 275 20.12 -28.15 5.33
N GLY A 276 21.07 -28.27 4.40
CA GLY A 276 22.51 -28.25 4.69
C GLY A 276 23.06 -29.47 5.45
N ALA A 277 22.26 -30.49 5.76
CA ALA A 277 22.73 -31.69 6.46
C ALA A 277 23.64 -32.57 5.58
N THR A 278 24.57 -33.30 6.21
CA THR A 278 25.44 -34.25 5.51
C THR A 278 24.90 -35.67 5.69
N LEU A 279 24.29 -36.23 4.64
CA LEU A 279 23.67 -37.57 4.63
C LEU A 279 24.45 -38.57 3.76
N THR A 280 25.77 -38.41 3.62
CA THR A 280 26.59 -39.33 2.82
C THR A 280 26.39 -40.78 3.28
N GLY A 281 25.95 -41.66 2.38
CA GLY A 281 25.68 -43.07 2.67
C GLY A 281 24.47 -43.35 3.58
N ALA A 282 23.62 -42.36 3.87
CA ALA A 282 22.44 -42.56 4.71
C ALA A 282 21.37 -43.43 4.03
N ASN A 283 20.68 -44.25 4.81
CA ASN A 283 19.61 -45.12 4.31
C ASN A 283 18.23 -44.49 4.59
N LEU A 284 17.57 -43.93 3.57
CA LEU A 284 16.21 -43.36 3.63
C LEU A 284 15.16 -44.29 3.00
N ASN A 285 15.46 -45.59 2.85
CA ASN A 285 14.55 -46.52 2.18
C ASN A 285 13.22 -46.64 2.94
N GLN A 286 12.10 -46.60 2.21
CA GLN A 286 10.73 -46.67 2.76
C GLN A 286 10.38 -45.56 3.76
N ALA A 287 11.19 -44.49 3.85
CA ALA A 287 10.88 -43.36 4.70
C ALA A 287 9.75 -42.51 4.09
N ASN A 288 8.90 -41.92 4.94
CA ASN A 288 7.98 -40.87 4.51
C ASN A 288 8.68 -39.52 4.61
N LEU A 289 9.02 -38.93 3.47
CA LEU A 289 9.71 -37.63 3.35
C LEU A 289 8.75 -36.53 2.85
N THR A 290 7.43 -36.73 2.96
CA THR A 290 6.44 -35.77 2.46
C THR A 290 6.69 -34.37 3.05
N GLY A 291 6.89 -33.36 2.21
CA GLY A 291 7.16 -31.98 2.64
C GLY A 291 8.52 -31.75 3.30
N ALA A 292 9.41 -32.74 3.34
CA ALA A 292 10.73 -32.60 3.97
C ALA A 292 11.67 -31.70 3.14
N ASN A 293 12.51 -30.91 3.82
CA ASN A 293 13.44 -29.98 3.18
C ASN A 293 14.88 -30.48 3.24
N PHE A 294 15.44 -30.88 2.09
CA PHE A 294 16.83 -31.29 1.88
C PHE A 294 17.66 -30.25 1.09
N SER A 295 17.20 -29.00 1.02
CA SER A 295 17.90 -27.96 0.25
C SER A 295 19.35 -27.79 0.73
N GLY A 296 20.31 -27.91 -0.18
CA GLY A 296 21.74 -27.85 0.14
C GLY A 296 22.29 -29.06 0.94
N ALA A 297 21.51 -30.12 1.15
CA ALA A 297 22.00 -31.32 1.81
C ALA A 297 22.92 -32.14 0.88
N THR A 298 23.91 -32.80 1.47
CA THR A 298 24.80 -33.74 0.75
C THR A 298 24.20 -35.14 0.78
N LEU A 299 23.82 -35.66 -0.40
CA LEU A 299 23.13 -36.96 -0.56
C LEU A 299 23.98 -38.05 -1.24
N THR A 300 25.31 -37.86 -1.31
CA THR A 300 26.21 -38.78 -2.00
C THR A 300 26.11 -40.20 -1.42
N GLY A 301 25.68 -41.17 -2.23
CA GLY A 301 25.51 -42.56 -1.82
C GLY A 301 24.31 -42.83 -0.90
N ALA A 302 23.47 -41.84 -0.62
CA ALA A 302 22.23 -42.05 0.13
C ALA A 302 21.20 -42.84 -0.70
N THR A 303 20.42 -43.71 -0.06
CA THR A 303 19.42 -44.57 -0.73
C THR A 303 17.99 -44.15 -0.42
N PHE A 304 17.10 -44.13 -1.41
CA PHE A 304 15.71 -43.66 -1.31
C PHE A 304 14.67 -44.71 -1.74
N SER A 305 15.05 -46.00 -1.76
CA SER A 305 14.21 -47.06 -2.31
C SER A 305 12.88 -47.18 -1.55
N GLY A 306 11.77 -46.95 -2.26
CA GLY A 306 10.42 -46.96 -1.69
C GLY A 306 10.07 -45.74 -0.82
N ALA A 307 10.87 -44.67 -0.81
CA ALA A 307 10.56 -43.47 -0.03
C ALA A 307 9.42 -42.64 -0.67
N GLU A 308 8.60 -41.97 0.15
CA GLU A 308 7.60 -40.99 -0.32
C GLU A 308 8.21 -39.59 -0.34
N VAL A 309 8.22 -38.88 -1.48
CA VAL A 309 8.92 -37.60 -1.67
C VAL A 309 8.02 -36.46 -2.18
N ARG A 310 6.68 -36.60 -2.09
CA ARG A 310 5.74 -35.54 -2.50
C ARG A 310 5.95 -34.29 -1.65
N GLY A 311 5.96 -33.11 -2.26
CA GLY A 311 6.23 -31.85 -1.56
C GLY A 311 7.65 -31.69 -1.01
N ALA A 312 8.52 -32.70 -1.13
CA ALA A 312 9.87 -32.64 -0.58
C ALA A 312 10.76 -31.75 -1.46
N SER A 313 11.64 -30.95 -0.85
CA SER A 313 12.63 -30.14 -1.57
C SER A 313 13.99 -30.85 -1.56
N ILE A 314 14.42 -31.42 -2.68
CA ILE A 314 15.61 -32.27 -2.79
C ILE A 314 16.50 -31.82 -3.96
N SER A 315 17.27 -30.75 -3.74
CA SER A 315 18.08 -30.08 -4.78
C SER A 315 19.29 -30.87 -5.28
N SER A 316 19.68 -31.97 -4.62
CA SER A 316 20.90 -32.74 -4.92
C SER A 316 20.62 -34.21 -5.29
N ILE A 317 19.36 -34.56 -5.59
CA ILE A 317 18.99 -35.90 -6.01
C ILE A 317 19.45 -36.20 -7.45
N SER A 318 19.92 -37.42 -7.70
CA SER A 318 20.16 -37.93 -9.05
C SER A 318 18.93 -38.63 -9.62
N ALA A 319 18.82 -38.72 -10.96
CA ALA A 319 17.73 -39.46 -11.61
C ALA A 319 17.64 -40.92 -11.11
N ALA A 320 18.78 -41.59 -10.93
CA ALA A 320 18.84 -42.96 -10.41
C ALA A 320 18.26 -43.08 -8.99
N GLN A 321 18.49 -42.09 -8.12
CA GLN A 321 17.88 -42.08 -6.78
C GLN A 321 16.38 -41.80 -6.87
N LEU A 322 15.96 -40.81 -7.67
CA LEU A 322 14.55 -40.44 -7.83
C LEU A 322 13.71 -41.63 -8.32
N TYR A 323 14.22 -42.40 -9.30
CA TYR A 323 13.52 -43.57 -9.84
C TYR A 323 13.25 -44.66 -8.82
N THR A 324 14.03 -44.73 -7.74
CA THR A 324 13.81 -45.76 -6.70
C THR A 324 12.73 -45.37 -5.70
N THR A 325 12.27 -44.13 -5.68
CA THR A 325 11.25 -43.65 -4.74
C THR A 325 9.88 -44.27 -5.01
N ALA A 326 9.07 -44.45 -3.97
CA ALA A 326 7.68 -44.89 -4.12
C ALA A 326 6.85 -43.86 -4.90
N SER A 327 7.09 -42.57 -4.68
CA SER A 327 6.40 -41.47 -5.38
C SER A 327 6.61 -41.52 -6.90
N TYR A 328 7.85 -41.72 -7.37
CA TYR A 328 8.13 -41.87 -8.81
C TYR A 328 7.46 -43.11 -9.40
N GLN A 329 7.53 -44.26 -8.70
CA GLN A 329 6.91 -45.51 -9.14
C GLN A 329 5.38 -45.43 -9.16
N ALA A 330 4.79 -44.58 -8.30
CA ALA A 330 3.37 -44.29 -8.27
C ALA A 330 2.91 -43.23 -9.29
N HIS A 331 3.84 -42.68 -10.09
CA HIS A 331 3.59 -41.55 -10.99
C HIS A 331 3.09 -40.27 -10.29
N ASP A 332 3.42 -40.09 -9.01
CA ASP A 332 2.98 -38.95 -8.20
C ASP A 332 4.17 -38.23 -7.56
N LEU A 333 4.64 -37.18 -8.23
CA LEU A 333 5.69 -36.26 -7.79
C LEU A 333 5.09 -34.88 -7.45
N THR A 334 3.82 -34.82 -7.07
CA THR A 334 3.12 -33.55 -6.76
C THR A 334 3.90 -32.73 -5.73
N GLY A 335 4.14 -31.45 -6.04
CA GLY A 335 4.79 -30.48 -5.18
C GLY A 335 6.29 -30.69 -4.96
N ILE A 336 6.94 -31.65 -5.62
CA ILE A 336 8.37 -31.90 -5.40
C ILE A 336 9.22 -30.69 -5.80
N GLY A 337 10.17 -30.31 -4.97
CA GLY A 337 11.19 -29.30 -5.26
C GLY A 337 12.48 -29.96 -5.73
N LEU A 338 12.81 -29.81 -7.01
CA LEU A 338 14.02 -30.34 -7.66
C LEU A 338 14.97 -29.23 -8.13
N GLY A 339 14.82 -28.01 -7.59
CA GLY A 339 15.59 -26.85 -8.01
C GLY A 339 17.10 -27.10 -7.91
N GLY A 340 17.84 -26.77 -8.97
CA GLY A 340 19.29 -27.00 -9.08
C GLY A 340 19.76 -28.45 -9.23
N ALA A 341 18.86 -29.44 -9.23
CA ALA A 341 19.24 -30.85 -9.35
C ALA A 341 19.81 -31.17 -10.74
N ASN A 342 20.74 -32.12 -10.79
CA ASN A 342 21.26 -32.65 -12.04
C ASN A 342 20.45 -33.88 -12.48
N LEU A 343 19.54 -33.65 -13.43
CA LEU A 343 18.54 -34.59 -13.92
C LEU A 343 18.61 -34.69 -15.46
N ALA A 344 19.82 -34.55 -16.02
CA ALA A 344 20.04 -34.71 -17.45
C ALA A 344 19.64 -36.14 -17.90
N GLY A 345 18.82 -36.22 -18.95
CA GLY A 345 18.27 -37.48 -19.46
C GLY A 345 17.20 -38.11 -18.57
N ALA A 346 16.68 -37.40 -17.57
CA ALA A 346 15.64 -37.93 -16.71
C ALA A 346 14.33 -38.18 -17.47
N ASP A 347 13.66 -39.29 -17.17
CA ASP A 347 12.36 -39.65 -17.71
C ASP A 347 11.29 -39.19 -16.72
N PHE A 348 10.43 -38.28 -17.17
CA PHE A 348 9.24 -37.80 -16.47
C PHE A 348 7.97 -38.14 -17.24
N THR A 349 8.04 -39.11 -18.16
CA THR A 349 6.89 -39.51 -18.98
C THR A 349 5.72 -39.90 -18.09
N SER A 350 4.57 -39.27 -18.35
CA SER A 350 3.31 -39.52 -17.61
C SER A 350 3.40 -39.29 -16.09
N GLN A 351 4.42 -38.59 -15.59
CA GLN A 351 4.51 -38.24 -14.16
C GLN A 351 3.56 -37.09 -13.83
N ASN A 352 2.94 -37.13 -12.65
CA ASN A 352 2.26 -35.97 -12.09
C ASN A 352 3.27 -35.07 -11.36
N LEU A 353 3.51 -33.90 -11.93
CA LEU A 353 4.43 -32.86 -11.46
C LEU A 353 3.67 -31.56 -11.15
N THR A 354 2.38 -31.68 -10.79
CA THR A 354 1.58 -30.54 -10.38
C THR A 354 2.27 -29.80 -9.22
N ASN A 355 2.40 -28.48 -9.33
CA ASN A 355 3.12 -27.62 -8.38
C ASN A 355 4.60 -27.97 -8.15
N ALA A 356 5.25 -28.72 -9.05
CA ALA A 356 6.67 -29.05 -8.91
C ALA A 356 7.58 -27.85 -9.19
N GLY A 357 8.63 -27.69 -8.38
CA GLY A 357 9.63 -26.63 -8.55
C GLY A 357 10.91 -27.18 -9.16
N LEU A 358 11.20 -26.89 -10.43
CA LEU A 358 12.38 -27.34 -11.17
C LEU A 358 13.33 -26.17 -11.54
N GLY A 359 13.23 -25.04 -10.84
CA GLY A 359 14.02 -23.84 -11.14
C GLY A 359 15.53 -24.09 -11.08
N GLY A 360 16.28 -23.65 -12.09
CA GLY A 360 17.73 -23.84 -12.18
C GLY A 360 18.19 -25.29 -12.34
N ALA A 361 17.30 -26.27 -12.49
CA ALA A 361 17.68 -27.67 -12.65
C ALA A 361 18.37 -27.92 -14.00
N ALA A 362 19.32 -28.85 -14.03
CA ALA A 362 19.95 -29.32 -15.26
C ALA A 362 19.13 -30.48 -15.84
N LEU A 363 18.33 -30.20 -16.86
CA LEU A 363 17.31 -31.10 -17.44
C LEU A 363 17.57 -31.38 -18.94
N ALA A 364 18.83 -31.30 -19.37
CA ALA A 364 19.17 -31.55 -20.77
C ALA A 364 18.77 -32.97 -21.19
N ASN A 365 18.06 -33.11 -22.30
CA ASN A 365 17.49 -34.36 -22.83
C ASN A 365 16.45 -35.03 -21.91
N ALA A 366 15.89 -34.33 -20.92
CA ALA A 366 14.84 -34.88 -20.08
C ALA A 366 13.53 -35.06 -20.87
N ASN A 367 12.75 -36.09 -20.56
CA ASN A 367 11.50 -36.40 -21.24
C ASN A 367 10.28 -36.10 -20.36
N PHE A 368 9.52 -35.05 -20.67
CA PHE A 368 8.28 -34.67 -20.00
C PHE A 368 7.03 -35.06 -20.79
N SER A 369 7.13 -35.89 -21.84
CA SER A 369 5.98 -36.22 -22.67
C SER A 369 4.82 -36.79 -21.85
N GLN A 370 3.62 -36.28 -22.07
CA GLN A 370 2.40 -36.66 -21.33
C GLN A 370 2.43 -36.43 -19.81
N ALA A 371 3.41 -35.70 -19.28
CA ALA A 371 3.41 -35.31 -17.86
C ALA A 371 2.28 -34.33 -17.54
N ILE A 372 1.86 -34.30 -16.27
CA ILE A 372 0.92 -33.28 -15.75
C ILE A 372 1.77 -32.19 -15.10
N LEU A 373 1.81 -31.01 -15.70
CA LEU A 373 2.70 -29.90 -15.28
C LEU A 373 1.95 -28.68 -14.75
N ALA A 374 0.70 -28.84 -14.31
CA ALA A 374 -0.10 -27.71 -13.81
C ALA A 374 0.66 -26.95 -12.71
N ASN A 375 0.89 -25.65 -12.93
CA ASN A 375 1.66 -24.75 -12.06
C ASN A 375 3.11 -25.19 -11.77
N ALA A 376 3.71 -26.01 -12.63
CA ALA A 376 5.14 -26.33 -12.50
C ALA A 376 6.01 -25.12 -12.85
N TYR A 377 7.17 -25.00 -12.19
CA TYR A 377 8.11 -23.90 -12.38
C TYR A 377 9.45 -24.40 -12.92
N PHE A 378 9.87 -23.92 -14.09
CA PHE A 378 11.14 -24.25 -14.75
C PHE A 378 12.10 -23.07 -14.84
N GLY A 379 11.89 -22.00 -14.06
CA GLY A 379 12.65 -20.76 -14.26
C GLY A 379 14.16 -20.95 -14.11
N GLY A 380 14.94 -20.47 -15.07
CA GLY A 380 16.39 -20.64 -15.14
C GLY A 380 16.89 -22.06 -15.40
N ALA A 381 16.00 -23.03 -15.66
CA ALA A 381 16.40 -24.42 -15.91
C ALA A 381 17.11 -24.59 -17.26
N THR A 382 18.01 -25.58 -17.35
CA THR A 382 18.63 -25.98 -18.62
C THR A 382 17.81 -27.10 -19.25
N LEU A 383 17.00 -26.78 -20.26
CA LEU A 383 16.06 -27.70 -20.93
C LEU A 383 16.51 -28.06 -22.35
N THR A 384 17.82 -28.03 -22.61
CA THR A 384 18.37 -28.34 -23.94
C THR A 384 17.90 -29.73 -24.41
N ASN A 385 17.27 -29.81 -25.58
CA ASN A 385 16.68 -31.04 -26.14
C ASN A 385 15.63 -31.73 -25.25
N ALA A 386 15.05 -31.06 -24.26
CA ALA A 386 13.99 -31.64 -23.44
C ALA A 386 12.70 -31.84 -24.26
N ASN A 387 11.94 -32.88 -23.95
CA ASN A 387 10.72 -33.23 -24.70
C ASN A 387 9.45 -32.86 -23.92
N PHE A 388 8.70 -31.87 -24.40
CA PHE A 388 7.40 -31.45 -23.88
C PHE A 388 6.24 -31.78 -24.85
N SER A 389 6.42 -32.77 -25.72
CA SER A 389 5.40 -33.12 -26.72
C SER A 389 4.11 -33.61 -26.08
N GLN A 390 2.97 -33.14 -26.59
CA GLN A 390 1.61 -33.49 -26.14
C GLN A 390 1.32 -33.15 -24.66
N VAL A 391 2.02 -32.15 -24.10
CA VAL A 391 1.82 -31.72 -22.72
C VAL A 391 0.92 -30.48 -22.66
N ASN A 392 0.08 -30.41 -21.63
CA ASN A 392 -0.60 -29.17 -21.29
C ASN A 392 0.33 -28.28 -20.44
N LEU A 393 0.81 -27.20 -21.04
CA LEU A 393 1.71 -26.20 -20.44
C LEU A 393 0.96 -24.90 -20.12
N THR A 394 -0.36 -24.95 -20.02
CA THR A 394 -1.16 -23.76 -19.68
C THR A 394 -0.68 -23.19 -18.35
N ASN A 395 -0.29 -21.91 -18.35
CA ASN A 395 0.26 -21.18 -17.20
C ASN A 395 1.52 -21.79 -16.56
N VAL A 396 2.26 -22.62 -17.29
CA VAL A 396 3.58 -23.11 -16.84
C VAL A 396 4.63 -22.04 -17.11
N SER A 397 5.56 -21.83 -16.16
CA SER A 397 6.62 -20.84 -16.30
C SER A 397 7.96 -21.47 -16.67
N PHE A 398 8.53 -20.96 -17.75
CA PHE A 398 9.86 -21.20 -18.30
C PHE A 398 10.73 -19.94 -18.22
N TYR A 399 10.44 -19.00 -17.30
CA TYR A 399 11.15 -17.73 -17.15
C TYR A 399 12.68 -17.91 -17.17
N GLN A 400 13.38 -17.30 -18.14
CA GLN A 400 14.85 -17.40 -18.31
C GLN A 400 15.39 -18.84 -18.49
N ALA A 401 14.55 -19.81 -18.85
CA ALA A 401 14.99 -21.18 -19.09
C ALA A 401 15.67 -21.31 -20.47
N SER A 402 16.67 -22.17 -20.58
CA SER A 402 17.30 -22.48 -21.87
C SER A 402 16.53 -23.59 -22.59
N LEU A 403 15.82 -23.22 -23.64
CA LEU A 403 14.93 -24.09 -24.43
C LEU A 403 15.56 -24.56 -25.74
N THR A 404 16.88 -24.44 -25.90
CA THR A 404 17.58 -24.79 -27.14
C THR A 404 17.31 -26.25 -27.54
N GLY A 405 16.67 -26.47 -28.68
CA GLY A 405 16.34 -27.81 -29.19
C GLY A 405 15.21 -28.53 -28.45
N ALA A 406 14.59 -27.92 -27.44
CA ALA A 406 13.44 -28.52 -26.76
C ALA A 406 12.25 -28.69 -27.73
N THR A 407 11.47 -29.76 -27.59
CA THR A 407 10.34 -30.05 -28.47
C THR A 407 9.00 -29.76 -27.78
N PHE A 408 8.12 -29.04 -28.46
CA PHE A 408 6.79 -28.67 -27.98
C PHE A 408 5.68 -29.19 -28.89
N THR A 409 5.96 -30.23 -29.68
CA THR A 409 5.05 -30.74 -30.70
C THR A 409 3.72 -31.17 -30.09
N GLY A 410 2.64 -30.49 -30.48
CA GLY A 410 1.30 -30.75 -29.95
C GLY A 410 1.08 -30.31 -28.50
N ALA A 411 1.98 -29.53 -27.90
CA ALA A 411 1.78 -28.97 -26.57
C ALA A 411 0.73 -27.84 -26.59
N GLN A 412 0.01 -27.65 -25.48
CA GLN A 412 -0.85 -26.48 -25.26
C GLN A 412 -0.06 -25.43 -24.47
N ILE A 413 0.06 -24.21 -24.98
CA ILE A 413 0.93 -23.16 -24.42
C ILE A 413 0.20 -21.84 -24.14
N ARG A 414 -1.13 -21.85 -24.09
CA ARG A 414 -1.94 -20.69 -23.69
C ARG A 414 -1.52 -20.21 -22.30
N GLY A 415 -1.27 -18.91 -22.12
CA GLY A 415 -0.87 -18.35 -20.82
C GLY A 415 0.51 -18.80 -20.31
N ALA A 416 1.24 -19.64 -21.05
CA ALA A 416 2.57 -20.08 -20.64
C ALA A 416 3.56 -18.91 -20.66
N ASP A 417 4.49 -18.93 -19.72
CA ASP A 417 5.49 -17.88 -19.59
C ASP A 417 6.83 -18.34 -20.15
N PHE A 418 7.22 -17.79 -21.29
CA PHE A 418 8.49 -18.02 -21.98
C PHE A 418 9.40 -16.79 -21.96
N THR A 419 9.19 -15.85 -21.03
CA THR A 419 9.98 -14.61 -20.94
C THR A 419 11.47 -14.93 -20.86
N ASP A 420 12.25 -14.39 -21.80
CA ASP A 420 13.71 -14.55 -21.87
C ASP A 420 14.35 -13.28 -22.41
N TYR A 421 15.38 -12.80 -21.71
CA TYR A 421 16.19 -11.64 -22.14
C TYR A 421 17.56 -12.08 -22.68
N GLY A 422 17.80 -13.39 -22.71
CA GLY A 422 19.00 -14.02 -23.26
C GLY A 422 18.80 -14.53 -24.69
N ALA A 423 19.62 -15.54 -25.04
CA ALA A 423 19.55 -16.23 -26.33
C ALA A 423 18.92 -17.64 -26.19
N GLY A 424 18.32 -17.94 -25.04
CA GLY A 424 17.89 -19.28 -24.66
C GLY A 424 16.38 -19.51 -24.82
N GLY A 425 15.61 -18.46 -25.09
CA GLY A 425 14.15 -18.46 -25.13
C GLY A 425 13.52 -19.31 -26.23
N ILE A 426 12.20 -19.23 -26.32
CA ILE A 426 11.43 -20.03 -27.26
C ILE A 426 11.58 -19.50 -28.70
N SER A 427 11.89 -20.39 -29.64
CA SER A 427 11.96 -20.06 -31.07
C SER A 427 10.58 -20.11 -31.74
N LYS A 428 10.42 -19.34 -32.81
CA LYS A 428 9.22 -19.39 -33.67
C LYS A 428 8.88 -20.81 -34.15
N SER A 429 9.88 -21.61 -34.54
CA SER A 429 9.64 -22.99 -34.96
C SER A 429 9.08 -23.88 -33.85
N GLN A 430 9.49 -23.63 -32.60
CA GLN A 430 8.92 -24.31 -31.44
C GLN A 430 7.47 -23.88 -31.24
N ILE A 431 7.18 -22.58 -31.29
CA ILE A 431 5.80 -22.06 -31.23
C ILE A 431 4.92 -22.71 -32.31
N TYR A 432 5.37 -22.75 -33.57
CA TYR A 432 4.61 -23.31 -34.69
C TYR A 432 4.28 -24.80 -34.54
N SER A 433 5.11 -25.54 -33.80
CA SER A 433 4.91 -26.97 -33.57
C SER A 433 3.82 -27.27 -32.53
N THR A 434 3.39 -26.28 -31.76
CA THR A 434 2.44 -26.45 -30.66
C THR A 434 1.01 -26.65 -31.15
N ALA A 435 0.19 -27.35 -30.36
CA ALA A 435 -1.24 -27.48 -30.64
C ALA A 435 -1.95 -26.12 -30.53
N SER A 436 -1.53 -25.27 -29.59
CA SER A 436 -2.04 -23.90 -29.43
C SER A 436 -1.90 -23.06 -30.69
N TYR A 437 -0.71 -23.03 -31.32
CA TYR A 437 -0.52 -22.29 -32.58
C TYR A 437 -1.40 -22.83 -33.71
N GLN A 438 -1.51 -24.16 -33.84
CA GLN A 438 -2.36 -24.78 -34.86
C GLN A 438 -3.86 -24.52 -34.62
N ALA A 439 -4.26 -24.33 -33.36
CA ALA A 439 -5.62 -23.99 -32.96
C ALA A 439 -5.91 -22.47 -33.00
N HIS A 440 -4.91 -21.64 -33.34
CA HIS A 440 -5.00 -20.17 -33.27
C HIS A 440 -5.26 -19.62 -31.85
N ASP A 441 -4.82 -20.32 -30.80
CA ASP A 441 -5.03 -19.94 -29.40
C ASP A 441 -3.69 -19.80 -28.67
N LEU A 442 -3.16 -18.58 -28.68
CA LEU A 442 -1.96 -18.16 -27.95
C LEU A 442 -2.28 -17.07 -26.90
N ALA A 443 -3.53 -16.94 -26.49
CA ALA A 443 -3.93 -15.85 -25.60
C ALA A 443 -3.17 -15.93 -24.27
N GLY A 444 -2.79 -14.76 -23.75
CA GLY A 444 -2.06 -14.62 -22.49
C GLY A 444 -0.62 -15.14 -22.50
N ILE A 445 -0.10 -15.64 -23.62
CA ILE A 445 1.29 -16.12 -23.68
C ILE A 445 2.26 -15.00 -23.33
N LYS A 446 3.28 -15.28 -22.52
CA LYS A 446 4.37 -14.32 -22.25
C LYS A 446 5.58 -14.68 -23.07
N LEU A 447 5.95 -13.79 -23.98
CA LEU A 447 7.08 -13.93 -24.90
C LEU A 447 8.09 -12.79 -24.72
N SER A 448 8.01 -12.04 -23.62
CA SER A 448 8.84 -10.85 -23.43
C SER A 448 10.33 -11.15 -23.65
N GLY A 449 11.01 -10.27 -24.39
CA GLY A 449 12.42 -10.38 -24.77
C GLY A 449 12.79 -11.39 -25.88
N ASN A 450 11.86 -12.24 -26.35
CA ASN A 450 12.16 -13.28 -27.33
C ASN A 450 12.37 -12.74 -28.78
N ASP A 451 13.10 -13.51 -29.61
CA ASP A 451 13.28 -13.22 -31.05
C ASP A 451 12.16 -13.84 -31.91
N LEU A 452 11.29 -12.96 -32.41
CA LEU A 452 10.16 -13.27 -33.27
C LEU A 452 10.31 -12.68 -34.69
N LYS A 453 11.51 -12.26 -35.11
CA LYS A 453 11.73 -11.60 -36.42
C LYS A 453 11.27 -12.47 -37.58
N ASN A 454 10.56 -11.93 -38.56
CA ASN A 454 9.98 -12.70 -39.67
C ASN A 454 9.01 -13.82 -39.21
N GLY A 455 8.44 -13.70 -38.02
CA GLY A 455 7.42 -14.63 -37.52
C GLY A 455 6.13 -14.56 -38.32
N ASN A 456 5.38 -15.65 -38.36
CA ASN A 456 4.04 -15.71 -38.93
C ASN A 456 3.07 -15.96 -37.77
N PHE A 457 2.19 -14.99 -37.54
CA PHE A 457 1.16 -15.01 -36.50
C PHE A 457 -0.19 -14.58 -37.10
N VAL A 458 -0.40 -14.84 -38.38
CA VAL A 458 -1.63 -14.46 -39.10
C VAL A 458 -2.84 -15.12 -38.45
N GLY A 459 -3.82 -14.30 -38.06
CA GLY A 459 -5.07 -14.76 -37.47
C GLY A 459 -4.92 -15.46 -36.12
N GLN A 460 -3.79 -15.35 -35.44
CA GLN A 460 -3.60 -15.93 -34.11
C GLN A 460 -4.36 -15.12 -33.05
N ASP A 461 -4.94 -15.78 -32.05
CA ASP A 461 -5.37 -15.11 -30.83
C ASP A 461 -4.18 -14.91 -29.89
N LEU A 462 -3.75 -13.66 -29.75
CA LEU A 462 -2.70 -13.17 -28.87
C LEU A 462 -3.28 -12.11 -27.90
N SER A 463 -4.59 -12.17 -27.63
CA SER A 463 -5.20 -11.29 -26.62
C SER A 463 -4.49 -11.45 -25.28
N HIS A 464 -4.22 -10.34 -24.62
CA HIS A 464 -3.49 -10.27 -23.34
C HIS A 464 -2.07 -10.89 -23.38
N ALA A 465 -1.49 -11.13 -24.56
CA ALA A 465 -0.13 -11.62 -24.65
C ALA A 465 0.87 -10.55 -24.23
N ASP A 466 1.96 -10.97 -23.58
CA ASP A 466 3.10 -10.10 -23.30
C ASP A 466 4.16 -10.27 -24.40
N LEU A 467 4.25 -9.28 -25.28
CA LEU A 467 5.22 -9.18 -26.37
C LEU A 467 6.25 -8.06 -26.09
N SER A 468 6.37 -7.61 -24.85
CA SER A 468 7.29 -6.55 -24.45
C SER A 468 8.74 -6.92 -24.77
N LEU A 469 9.55 -5.95 -25.20
CA LEU A 469 10.97 -6.13 -25.52
C LEU A 469 11.25 -7.23 -26.58
N THR A 470 10.23 -7.77 -27.24
CA THR A 470 10.42 -8.76 -28.30
C THR A 470 11.09 -8.12 -29.50
N THR A 471 11.89 -8.90 -30.21
CA THR A 471 12.33 -8.50 -31.54
C THR A 471 11.42 -9.12 -32.58
N SER A 472 10.43 -8.34 -33.02
CA SER A 472 9.34 -8.78 -33.91
C SER A 472 9.40 -8.14 -35.30
N SER A 473 10.60 -7.73 -35.74
CA SER A 473 10.77 -7.03 -37.01
C SER A 473 10.40 -7.93 -38.21
N ASN A 474 9.67 -7.38 -39.18
CA ASN A 474 9.09 -8.09 -40.33
C ASN A 474 8.13 -9.25 -39.96
N ALA A 475 7.70 -9.36 -38.70
CA ALA A 475 6.72 -10.37 -38.32
C ALA A 475 5.35 -10.05 -38.93
N ASN A 476 4.56 -11.08 -39.23
CA ASN A 476 3.23 -10.95 -39.80
C ASN A 476 2.17 -11.28 -38.77
N PHE A 477 1.56 -10.25 -38.19
CA PHE A 477 0.42 -10.31 -37.26
C PHE A 477 -0.91 -9.98 -37.95
N SER A 478 -1.00 -10.08 -39.29
CA SER A 478 -2.23 -9.66 -39.96
C SER A 478 -3.43 -10.49 -39.55
N ASN A 479 -4.56 -9.84 -39.31
CA ASN A 479 -5.79 -10.43 -38.77
C ASN A 479 -5.65 -11.06 -37.35
N ALA A 480 -4.52 -10.88 -36.67
CA ALA A 480 -4.36 -11.39 -35.31
C ALA A 480 -5.26 -10.63 -34.32
N ASN A 481 -5.73 -11.32 -33.29
CA ASN A 481 -6.31 -10.67 -32.13
C ASN A 481 -5.18 -10.30 -31.15
N LEU A 482 -4.97 -9.02 -30.90
CA LEU A 482 -3.93 -8.46 -30.05
C LEU A 482 -4.56 -7.51 -29.01
N GLU A 483 -5.83 -7.73 -28.68
CA GLU A 483 -6.54 -6.94 -27.68
C GLU A 483 -5.78 -6.99 -26.35
N SER A 484 -5.50 -5.82 -25.78
CA SER A 484 -4.74 -5.66 -24.55
C SER A 484 -3.36 -6.34 -24.53
N ALA A 485 -2.76 -6.60 -25.69
CA ALA A 485 -1.40 -7.14 -25.77
C ALA A 485 -0.35 -6.08 -25.40
N GLY A 486 0.68 -6.49 -24.68
CA GLY A 486 1.81 -5.63 -24.28
C GLY A 486 2.92 -5.63 -25.33
N PHE A 487 3.37 -4.45 -25.77
CA PHE A 487 4.47 -4.24 -26.72
C PHE A 487 5.52 -3.28 -26.16
N TYR A 488 5.64 -3.16 -24.83
CA TYR A 488 6.54 -2.20 -24.19
C TYR A 488 7.98 -2.35 -24.72
N GLY A 489 8.54 -1.32 -25.33
CA GLY A 489 9.89 -1.34 -25.91
C GLY A 489 10.12 -2.40 -27.01
N ALA A 490 9.07 -3.00 -27.57
CA ALA A 490 9.19 -4.05 -28.57
C ALA A 490 9.64 -3.49 -29.93
N SER A 491 10.44 -4.27 -30.66
CA SER A 491 10.88 -3.91 -32.01
C SER A 491 9.96 -4.50 -33.07
N VAL A 492 8.89 -3.78 -33.42
CA VAL A 492 7.87 -4.16 -34.42
C VAL A 492 8.10 -3.51 -35.79
N ASN A 493 9.35 -3.16 -36.11
CA ASN A 493 9.72 -2.52 -37.38
C ASN A 493 9.35 -3.39 -38.60
N ASN A 494 8.73 -2.80 -39.61
CA ASN A 494 8.23 -3.47 -40.83
C ASN A 494 7.27 -4.64 -40.56
N ALA A 495 6.73 -4.77 -39.35
CA ALA A 495 5.76 -5.79 -39.05
C ALA A 495 4.43 -5.52 -39.78
N ASN A 496 3.76 -6.58 -40.21
CA ASN A 496 2.43 -6.49 -40.79
C ASN A 496 1.37 -6.67 -39.71
N LEU A 497 0.79 -5.58 -39.22
CA LEU A 497 -0.33 -5.54 -38.26
C LEU A 497 -1.67 -5.25 -38.98
N SER A 498 -1.74 -5.45 -40.30
CA SER A 498 -2.96 -5.14 -41.06
C SER A 498 -4.15 -5.97 -40.58
N GLN A 499 -5.32 -5.35 -40.47
CA GLN A 499 -6.56 -5.97 -39.98
C GLN A 499 -6.47 -6.56 -38.55
N ALA A 500 -5.40 -6.29 -37.80
CA ALA A 500 -5.27 -6.79 -36.44
C ALA A 500 -6.20 -6.04 -35.49
N ASN A 501 -6.71 -6.74 -34.46
CA ASN A 501 -7.40 -6.10 -33.35
C ASN A 501 -6.37 -5.65 -32.31
N LEU A 502 -6.04 -4.36 -32.27
CA LEU A 502 -5.08 -3.75 -31.31
C LEU A 502 -5.80 -2.96 -30.23
N LYS A 503 -7.08 -3.23 -30.01
CA LYS A 503 -7.87 -2.53 -29.01
C LYS A 503 -7.19 -2.62 -27.64
N ASP A 504 -7.03 -1.50 -26.97
CA ASP A 504 -6.39 -1.39 -25.65
C ASP A 504 -4.95 -1.95 -25.58
N ALA A 505 -4.28 -2.13 -26.72
CA ALA A 505 -2.90 -2.62 -26.76
C ALA A 505 -1.88 -1.56 -26.35
N TYR A 506 -0.76 -1.98 -25.73
CA TYR A 506 0.22 -1.08 -25.12
C TYR A 506 1.52 -1.02 -25.92
N PHE A 507 1.71 0.03 -26.71
CA PHE A 507 2.88 0.27 -27.57
C PHE A 507 3.89 1.27 -27.00
N THR A 508 3.86 1.52 -25.69
CA THR A 508 4.80 2.44 -25.02
C THR A 508 6.25 2.09 -25.38
N TYR A 509 7.00 3.06 -25.93
CA TYR A 509 8.38 2.90 -26.41
C TYR A 509 8.60 1.89 -27.56
N ALA A 510 7.55 1.36 -28.18
CA ALA A 510 7.70 0.42 -29.28
C ALA A 510 8.26 1.08 -30.56
N HIS A 511 9.04 0.31 -31.34
CA HIS A 511 9.58 0.75 -32.62
C HIS A 511 8.70 0.27 -33.77
N LEU A 512 7.91 1.18 -34.33
CA LEU A 512 6.89 0.93 -35.36
C LEU A 512 7.33 1.36 -36.77
N THR A 513 8.63 1.55 -37.01
CA THR A 513 9.11 2.09 -38.30
C THR A 513 8.77 1.12 -39.43
N GLY A 514 8.01 1.59 -40.42
CA GLY A 514 7.57 0.77 -41.56
C GLY A 514 6.49 -0.26 -41.24
N ALA A 515 5.99 -0.33 -40.01
CA ALA A 515 4.90 -1.25 -39.65
C ALA A 515 3.60 -0.85 -40.37
N SER A 516 2.89 -1.84 -40.90
CA SER A 516 1.61 -1.65 -41.57
C SER A 516 0.46 -1.83 -40.59
N LEU A 517 -0.32 -0.78 -40.34
CA LEU A 517 -1.54 -0.82 -39.52
C LEU A 517 -2.82 -0.74 -40.37
N VAL A 518 -2.73 -1.07 -41.67
CA VAL A 518 -3.85 -0.95 -42.61
C VAL A 518 -5.06 -1.76 -42.13
N GLY A 519 -6.16 -1.09 -41.83
CA GLY A 519 -7.39 -1.71 -41.32
C GLY A 519 -7.31 -2.24 -39.89
N ALA A 520 -6.27 -1.93 -39.12
CA ALA A 520 -6.20 -2.34 -37.72
C ALA A 520 -7.19 -1.58 -36.85
N ASN A 521 -7.73 -2.21 -35.80
CA ASN A 521 -8.50 -1.54 -34.76
C ASN A 521 -7.57 -1.05 -33.65
N VAL A 522 -7.46 0.26 -33.45
CA VAL A 522 -6.55 0.90 -32.48
C VAL A 522 -7.29 1.70 -31.39
N GLN A 523 -8.57 1.41 -31.16
CA GLN A 523 -9.35 2.02 -30.07
C GLN A 523 -8.68 1.74 -28.72
N GLY A 524 -8.52 2.76 -27.87
CA GLY A 524 -7.85 2.63 -26.58
C GLY A 524 -6.36 2.27 -26.62
N ALA A 525 -5.79 2.02 -27.80
CA ALA A 525 -4.40 1.62 -27.93
C ALA A 525 -3.47 2.78 -27.55
N ASN A 526 -2.41 2.47 -26.82
CA ASN A 526 -1.48 3.45 -26.30
C ASN A 526 -0.16 3.47 -27.10
N PHE A 527 0.06 4.50 -27.90
CA PHE A 527 1.29 4.73 -28.69
C PHE A 527 2.23 5.76 -28.04
N TYR A 528 2.22 5.82 -26.70
CA TYR A 528 3.02 6.77 -25.93
C TYR A 528 4.51 6.74 -26.30
N ARG A 529 5.04 7.93 -26.55
CA ARG A 529 6.44 8.17 -26.86
C ARG A 529 7.01 9.22 -25.93
N GLN A 530 8.05 8.88 -25.19
CA GLN A 530 8.87 9.81 -24.40
C GLN A 530 10.35 9.54 -24.67
N ALA A 531 11.22 10.47 -24.27
CA ALA A 531 12.64 10.19 -24.13
C ALA A 531 12.84 9.12 -23.04
N ASP A 532 13.15 7.89 -23.43
CA ASP A 532 13.63 6.86 -22.51
C ASP A 532 14.93 7.37 -21.84
N PRO A 533 15.15 7.18 -20.52
CA PRO A 533 16.46 7.36 -19.89
C PRO A 533 17.63 6.69 -20.64
N LEU A 534 17.39 5.67 -21.47
CA LEU A 534 18.38 4.97 -22.30
C LEU A 534 18.67 5.62 -23.67
N GLY A 535 17.95 6.70 -24.03
CA GLY A 535 18.21 7.47 -25.25
C GLY A 535 17.70 6.87 -26.57
N ASP A 536 16.93 5.77 -26.52
CA ASP A 536 16.26 5.21 -27.69
C ASP A 536 14.81 5.74 -27.80
N TYR A 537 14.55 6.47 -28.87
CA TYR A 537 13.26 7.12 -29.08
C TYR A 537 12.43 6.21 -29.97
N GLY A 538 11.57 5.38 -29.39
CA GLY A 538 10.53 4.67 -30.14
C GLY A 538 9.92 5.58 -31.21
N SER A 539 9.65 5.06 -32.42
CA SER A 539 9.32 5.93 -33.56
C SER A 539 7.94 6.59 -33.42
N GLY A 540 7.06 6.04 -32.57
CA GLY A 540 5.67 6.47 -32.41
C GLY A 540 4.84 6.23 -33.68
N LEU A 541 3.57 6.64 -33.65
CA LEU A 541 2.67 6.52 -34.79
C LEU A 541 2.86 7.68 -35.76
N THR A 542 2.95 7.40 -37.06
CA THR A 542 2.96 8.43 -38.12
C THR A 542 1.54 8.77 -38.60
N VAL A 543 1.36 9.95 -39.20
CA VAL A 543 0.08 10.37 -39.83
C VAL A 543 -0.45 9.31 -40.80
N ALA A 544 0.40 8.81 -41.70
CA ALA A 544 0.00 7.82 -42.69
C ALA A 544 -0.44 6.49 -42.04
N GLN A 545 0.25 6.06 -40.98
CA GLN A 545 -0.14 4.86 -40.23
C GLN A 545 -1.49 5.04 -39.55
N LEU A 546 -1.70 6.13 -38.82
CA LEU A 546 -2.98 6.44 -38.17
C LEU A 546 -4.14 6.44 -39.17
N GLN A 547 -3.97 7.16 -40.28
CA GLN A 547 -4.98 7.28 -41.34
C GLN A 547 -5.32 5.94 -42.01
N SER A 548 -4.40 4.98 -42.00
CA SER A 548 -4.62 3.66 -42.59
C SER A 548 -5.44 2.71 -41.72
N THR A 549 -5.64 3.02 -40.43
CA THR A 549 -6.35 2.16 -39.47
C THR A 549 -7.86 2.08 -39.75
N ALA A 550 -8.49 0.98 -39.36
CA ALA A 550 -9.96 0.85 -39.44
C ALA A 550 -10.65 1.84 -38.49
N SER A 551 -10.10 2.06 -37.30
CA SER A 551 -10.59 3.02 -36.30
C SER A 551 -10.68 4.43 -36.86
N TYR A 552 -9.63 4.90 -37.55
CA TYR A 552 -9.63 6.20 -38.22
C TYR A 552 -10.70 6.30 -39.32
N GLN A 553 -10.83 5.26 -40.15
CA GLN A 553 -11.83 5.24 -41.23
C GLN A 553 -13.27 5.18 -40.70
N ALA A 554 -13.47 4.51 -39.57
CA ALA A 554 -14.74 4.43 -38.86
C ALA A 554 -15.10 5.70 -38.06
N ARG A 555 -14.18 6.67 -37.99
CA ARG A 555 -14.29 7.88 -37.16
C ARG A 555 -14.35 7.61 -35.65
N ASP A 556 -13.75 6.51 -35.21
CA ASP A 556 -13.80 6.06 -33.81
C ASP A 556 -12.38 5.78 -33.30
N LEU A 557 -11.78 6.80 -32.69
CA LEU A 557 -10.44 6.80 -32.09
C LEU A 557 -10.52 7.03 -30.57
N ARG A 558 -11.64 6.63 -29.94
CA ARG A 558 -11.85 6.83 -28.50
C ARG A 558 -10.75 6.18 -27.68
N GLY A 559 -10.31 6.89 -26.64
CA GLY A 559 -9.29 6.43 -25.70
C GLY A 559 -7.87 6.29 -26.26
N ILE A 560 -7.62 6.63 -27.53
CA ILE A 560 -6.29 6.44 -28.14
C ILE A 560 -5.22 7.27 -27.42
N GLY A 561 -4.08 6.65 -27.13
CA GLY A 561 -2.91 7.31 -26.57
C GLY A 561 -1.94 7.74 -27.66
N LEU A 562 -1.72 9.04 -27.82
CA LEU A 562 -0.91 9.65 -28.88
C LEU A 562 0.19 10.57 -28.35
N VAL A 563 0.47 10.54 -27.04
CA VAL A 563 1.52 11.35 -26.42
C VAL A 563 2.87 11.19 -27.13
N GLY A 564 3.52 12.31 -27.46
CA GLY A 564 4.80 12.35 -28.17
C GLY A 564 4.73 12.06 -29.68
N SER A 565 3.53 11.83 -30.25
CA SER A 565 3.37 11.54 -31.67
C SER A 565 3.61 12.79 -32.54
N LYS A 566 4.21 12.59 -33.72
CA LYS A 566 4.49 13.65 -34.71
C LYS A 566 3.36 13.72 -35.72
N LEU A 567 2.32 14.50 -35.41
CA LEU A 567 1.05 14.55 -36.13
C LEU A 567 0.77 15.92 -36.77
N ALA A 568 1.81 16.71 -37.07
CA ALA A 568 1.65 18.00 -37.73
C ALA A 568 0.87 17.87 -39.05
N GLY A 569 -0.14 18.72 -39.24
CA GLY A 569 -1.01 18.74 -40.41
C GLY A 569 -1.99 17.56 -40.52
N VAL A 570 -2.13 16.72 -39.48
CA VAL A 570 -3.09 15.60 -39.51
C VAL A 570 -4.52 16.09 -39.70
N ASN A 571 -5.30 15.37 -40.52
CA ASN A 571 -6.74 15.58 -40.60
C ASN A 571 -7.44 14.65 -39.60
N LEU A 572 -8.11 15.20 -38.60
CA LEU A 572 -8.94 14.52 -37.61
C LEU A 572 -10.37 15.06 -37.64
N ALA A 573 -10.81 15.67 -38.75
CA ALA A 573 -12.13 16.30 -38.83
C ALA A 573 -13.27 15.29 -38.59
N GLY A 574 -14.13 15.59 -37.61
CA GLY A 574 -15.28 14.77 -37.22
C GLY A 574 -14.92 13.38 -36.72
N GLN A 575 -13.73 13.20 -36.14
CA GLN A 575 -13.33 11.99 -35.44
C GLN A 575 -13.91 11.98 -34.03
N ASP A 576 -14.27 10.81 -33.50
CA ASP A 576 -14.49 10.62 -32.07
C ASP A 576 -13.16 10.32 -31.36
N LEU A 577 -12.71 11.28 -30.56
CA LEU A 577 -11.47 11.28 -29.77
C LEU A 577 -11.79 11.41 -28.28
N THR A 578 -12.99 10.97 -27.86
CA THR A 578 -13.37 10.98 -26.45
C THR A 578 -12.30 10.27 -25.61
N ALA A 579 -11.86 10.91 -24.52
CA ALA A 579 -10.81 10.42 -23.63
C ALA A 579 -9.45 10.09 -24.29
N ALA A 580 -9.17 10.61 -25.49
CA ALA A 580 -7.85 10.48 -26.11
C ALA A 580 -6.79 11.29 -25.36
N THR A 581 -5.55 10.81 -25.35
CA THR A 581 -4.42 11.49 -24.68
C THR A 581 -3.37 11.94 -25.69
N PHE A 582 -3.02 13.22 -25.64
CA PHE A 582 -2.10 13.86 -26.57
C PHE A 582 -0.87 14.45 -25.88
N GLY A 583 -0.90 14.70 -24.58
CA GLY A 583 0.29 15.15 -23.86
C GLY A 583 0.19 14.96 -22.36
N ASP A 584 1.36 14.98 -21.74
CA ASP A 584 1.56 15.01 -20.30
C ASP A 584 2.75 15.93 -19.95
N VAL A 585 3.15 15.95 -18.68
CA VAL A 585 4.24 16.80 -18.17
C VAL A 585 5.61 16.51 -18.81
N ASN A 586 5.80 15.33 -19.41
CA ASN A 586 7.08 14.84 -19.90
C ASN A 586 7.20 14.82 -21.42
N SER A 587 6.08 14.64 -22.13
CA SER A 587 6.05 14.51 -23.58
C SER A 587 4.72 14.97 -24.14
N HIS A 588 4.72 15.45 -25.37
CA HIS A 588 3.54 16.04 -25.99
C HIS A 588 3.47 15.75 -27.49
N ALA A 589 2.27 15.59 -28.01
CA ALA A 589 2.01 15.44 -29.43
C ALA A 589 2.22 16.78 -30.15
N ASP A 590 2.81 16.71 -31.35
CA ASP A 590 2.85 17.82 -32.29
C ASP A 590 1.62 17.76 -33.18
N LEU A 591 0.68 18.67 -32.97
CA LEU A 591 -0.56 18.86 -33.72
C LEU A 591 -0.56 20.18 -34.51
N THR A 592 0.63 20.73 -34.82
CA THR A 592 0.77 21.99 -35.56
C THR A 592 0.02 21.92 -36.89
N GLY A 593 -0.92 22.85 -37.12
CA GLY A 593 -1.73 22.91 -38.34
C GLY A 593 -2.71 21.75 -38.52
N ALA A 594 -2.97 20.95 -37.49
CA ALA A 594 -3.92 19.84 -37.57
C ALA A 594 -5.36 20.35 -37.82
N THR A 595 -6.16 19.58 -38.57
CA THR A 595 -7.58 19.89 -38.80
C THR A 595 -8.45 19.00 -37.93
N LEU A 596 -9.03 19.54 -36.87
CA LEU A 596 -9.93 18.86 -35.94
C LEU A 596 -11.40 19.31 -36.10
N LEU A 597 -11.74 19.98 -37.21
CA LEU A 597 -13.09 20.50 -37.47
C LEU A 597 -14.19 19.48 -37.12
N GLY A 598 -15.07 19.83 -36.17
CA GLY A 598 -16.21 18.98 -35.79
C GLY A 598 -15.86 17.71 -34.99
N ALA A 599 -14.61 17.51 -34.57
CA ALA A 599 -14.21 16.34 -33.80
C ALA A 599 -14.78 16.36 -32.37
N ASN A 600 -15.04 15.18 -31.81
CA ASN A 600 -15.43 15.02 -30.42
C ASN A 600 -14.18 14.77 -29.55
N LEU A 601 -13.78 15.75 -28.75
CA LEU A 601 -12.64 15.71 -27.82
C LEU A 601 -13.12 15.77 -26.37
N SER A 602 -14.38 15.38 -26.09
CA SER A 602 -14.88 15.40 -24.71
C SER A 602 -14.02 14.53 -23.80
N ASN A 603 -13.67 15.05 -22.62
CA ASN A 603 -12.77 14.41 -21.64
C ASN A 603 -11.36 14.08 -22.18
N ALA A 604 -10.93 14.63 -23.32
CA ALA A 604 -9.60 14.38 -23.85
C ALA A 604 -8.52 15.17 -23.09
N THR A 605 -7.29 14.64 -23.07
CA THR A 605 -6.12 15.30 -22.49
C THR A 605 -5.24 15.86 -23.59
N LEU A 606 -5.31 17.17 -23.80
CA LEU A 606 -4.45 17.94 -24.71
C LEU A 606 -3.39 18.77 -23.97
N SER A 607 -3.24 18.57 -22.66
CA SER A 607 -2.25 19.28 -21.86
C SER A 607 -0.86 19.20 -22.50
N TYR A 608 -0.14 20.33 -22.54
CA TYR A 608 1.18 20.49 -23.19
C TYR A 608 1.25 20.25 -24.70
N ALA A 609 0.17 19.82 -25.36
CA ALA A 609 0.18 19.58 -26.81
C ALA A 609 0.51 20.85 -27.60
N THR A 610 1.25 20.69 -28.71
CA THR A 610 1.52 21.80 -29.63
C THR A 610 0.40 21.89 -30.65
N LEU A 611 -0.52 22.84 -30.48
CA LEU A 611 -1.70 23.03 -31.34
C LEU A 611 -1.57 24.24 -32.28
N GLN A 612 -0.37 24.77 -32.49
CA GLN A 612 -0.17 26.01 -33.26
C GLN A 612 -0.86 25.95 -34.63
N ASN A 613 -1.69 26.96 -34.94
CA ASN A 613 -2.48 27.06 -36.18
C ASN A 613 -3.42 25.87 -36.46
N ALA A 614 -3.75 25.04 -35.46
CA ALA A 614 -4.71 23.96 -35.61
C ALA A 614 -6.14 24.51 -35.74
N ASN A 615 -6.97 23.81 -36.51
CA ASN A 615 -8.37 24.14 -36.71
C ASN A 615 -9.25 23.27 -35.80
N LEU A 616 -9.66 23.81 -34.65
CA LEU A 616 -10.59 23.20 -33.70
C LEU A 616 -12.00 23.80 -33.83
N SER A 617 -12.37 24.32 -35.00
CA SER A 617 -13.73 24.85 -35.18
C SER A 617 -14.78 23.74 -35.02
N GLN A 618 -15.92 24.07 -34.44
CA GLN A 618 -17.05 23.15 -34.22
C GLN A 618 -16.72 21.89 -33.39
N THR A 619 -15.57 21.83 -32.69
CA THR A 619 -15.22 20.68 -31.86
C THR A 619 -16.05 20.65 -30.58
N ASN A 620 -16.27 19.45 -30.06
CA ASN A 620 -16.72 19.28 -28.68
C ASN A 620 -15.48 19.14 -27.78
N LEU A 621 -15.20 20.13 -26.94
CA LEU A 621 -14.13 20.13 -25.94
C LEU A 621 -14.68 20.03 -24.52
N THR A 622 -15.91 19.55 -24.35
CA THR A 622 -16.51 19.51 -23.00
C THR A 622 -15.65 18.70 -22.05
N ASN A 623 -15.28 19.29 -20.91
CA ASN A 623 -14.38 18.70 -19.90
C ASN A 623 -12.99 18.29 -20.41
N ALA A 624 -12.57 18.75 -21.59
CA ALA A 624 -11.21 18.49 -22.08
C ALA A 624 -10.19 19.31 -21.29
N THR A 625 -8.98 18.78 -21.13
CA THR A 625 -7.86 19.50 -20.50
C THR A 625 -6.90 20.03 -21.57
N LEU A 626 -6.64 21.33 -21.55
CA LEU A 626 -5.72 22.04 -22.45
C LEU A 626 -4.65 22.79 -21.64
N TRP A 627 -4.38 22.34 -20.43
CA TRP A 627 -3.43 22.97 -19.52
C TRP A 627 -2.04 23.06 -20.17
N GLN A 628 -1.44 24.25 -20.21
CA GLN A 628 -0.13 24.51 -20.83
C GLN A 628 -0.01 24.17 -22.33
N ALA A 629 -1.12 23.90 -23.03
CA ALA A 629 -1.08 23.66 -24.47
C ALA A 629 -0.70 24.93 -25.24
N ASN A 630 0.00 24.79 -26.38
CA ASN A 630 0.33 25.94 -27.21
C ASN A 630 -0.83 26.26 -28.17
N LEU A 631 -1.57 27.33 -27.85
CA LEU A 631 -2.81 27.70 -28.55
C LEU A 631 -2.62 28.80 -29.61
N THR A 632 -1.37 29.13 -29.98
CA THR A 632 -1.08 30.20 -30.94
C THR A 632 -1.80 29.97 -32.27
N GLY A 633 -2.67 30.89 -32.69
CA GLY A 633 -3.36 30.82 -33.98
C GLY A 633 -4.38 29.68 -34.10
N VAL A 634 -4.74 29.02 -32.99
CA VAL A 634 -5.80 27.99 -32.99
C VAL A 634 -7.14 28.63 -33.33
N ASN A 635 -7.89 28.01 -34.24
CA ASN A 635 -9.25 28.41 -34.55
C ASN A 635 -10.24 27.62 -33.68
N PHE A 636 -10.92 28.30 -32.74
CA PHE A 636 -11.97 27.73 -31.88
C PHE A 636 -13.40 28.08 -32.35
N THR A 637 -13.57 28.59 -33.57
CA THR A 637 -14.88 29.09 -34.05
C THR A 637 -15.96 28.02 -33.92
N GLY A 638 -16.99 28.28 -33.11
CA GLY A 638 -18.09 27.35 -32.89
C GLY A 638 -17.75 26.10 -32.05
N ALA A 639 -16.60 26.05 -31.38
CA ALA A 639 -16.27 24.97 -30.45
C ALA A 639 -17.09 25.05 -29.15
N ASP A 640 -17.46 23.92 -28.58
CA ASP A 640 -18.06 23.82 -27.25
C ASP A 640 -16.97 23.58 -26.20
N VAL A 641 -16.75 24.55 -25.31
CA VAL A 641 -15.67 24.59 -24.33
C VAL A 641 -16.17 24.52 -22.88
N ARG A 642 -17.42 24.10 -22.65
CA ARG A 642 -17.98 23.97 -21.29
C ARG A 642 -17.21 22.95 -20.46
N GLY A 643 -16.86 23.29 -19.22
CA GLY A 643 -16.02 22.41 -18.39
C GLY A 643 -14.55 22.29 -18.82
N ALA A 644 -14.16 22.87 -19.97
CA ALA A 644 -12.81 22.73 -20.48
C ALA A 644 -11.81 23.48 -19.59
N ASN A 645 -10.66 22.86 -19.36
CA ASN A 645 -9.59 23.44 -18.56
C ASN A 645 -8.52 24.08 -19.44
N PHE A 646 -8.53 25.42 -19.47
CA PHE A 646 -7.51 26.19 -20.16
C PHE A 646 -6.41 26.69 -19.22
N SER A 647 -6.50 26.46 -17.90
CA SER A 647 -5.71 27.13 -16.87
C SER A 647 -4.22 27.23 -17.20
N HIS A 648 -3.58 28.29 -16.73
CA HIS A 648 -2.23 28.62 -17.20
C HIS A 648 -1.34 29.22 -16.12
N ASN A 649 -0.02 28.97 -16.23
CA ASN A 649 1.01 29.64 -15.44
C ASN A 649 1.91 30.49 -16.36
N TYR A 650 1.55 31.77 -16.51
CA TYR A 650 2.32 32.96 -16.91
C TYR A 650 3.31 32.95 -18.12
N ASN A 651 3.63 31.85 -18.82
CA ASN A 651 4.72 31.80 -19.82
C ASN A 651 4.48 31.00 -21.14
N SER A 652 3.28 30.52 -21.46
CA SER A 652 2.94 29.85 -22.75
C SER A 652 2.01 30.73 -23.60
N ALA A 653 1.89 30.41 -24.90
CA ALA A 653 1.00 31.11 -25.82
C ALA A 653 -0.47 30.79 -25.52
N ALA A 654 -1.02 31.60 -24.63
CA ALA A 654 -2.34 31.50 -24.03
C ALA A 654 -3.51 31.72 -25.01
N LEU A 655 -4.68 31.21 -24.62
CA LEU A 655 -6.00 31.52 -25.20
C LEU A 655 -6.24 33.05 -25.24
N THR A 656 -6.58 33.59 -26.40
CA THR A 656 -6.93 35.01 -26.55
C THR A 656 -8.44 35.26 -26.38
N LEU A 657 -8.83 36.51 -26.09
CA LEU A 657 -10.24 36.89 -26.04
C LEU A 657 -10.95 36.69 -27.39
N GLU A 658 -10.28 36.97 -28.50
CA GLU A 658 -10.82 36.72 -29.84
C GLU A 658 -11.13 35.22 -30.05
N GLN A 659 -10.21 34.35 -29.62
CA GLN A 659 -10.41 32.91 -29.66
C GLN A 659 -11.59 32.48 -28.79
N LEU A 660 -11.66 32.95 -27.53
CA LEU A 660 -12.75 32.65 -26.61
C LEU A 660 -14.10 33.13 -27.17
N TYR A 661 -14.19 34.35 -27.71
CA TYR A 661 -15.42 34.92 -28.26
C TYR A 661 -15.92 34.21 -29.52
N SER A 662 -15.01 33.56 -30.24
CA SER A 662 -15.35 32.77 -31.42
C SER A 662 -16.05 31.44 -31.07
N THR A 663 -15.93 30.96 -29.83
CA THR A 663 -16.50 29.66 -29.39
C THR A 663 -18.03 29.65 -29.45
N LEU A 664 -18.61 28.47 -29.64
CA LEU A 664 -20.06 28.27 -29.56
C LEU A 664 -20.55 28.61 -28.16
N SER A 665 -19.86 28.11 -27.13
CA SER A 665 -20.16 28.34 -25.71
C SER A 665 -20.31 29.84 -25.38
N TYR A 666 -19.37 30.68 -25.83
CA TYR A 666 -19.49 32.13 -25.62
C TYR A 666 -20.67 32.74 -26.39
N GLN A 667 -20.88 32.32 -27.65
CA GLN A 667 -21.96 32.83 -28.51
C GLN A 667 -23.36 32.45 -27.99
N THR A 668 -23.50 31.25 -27.43
CA THR A 668 -24.75 30.76 -26.80
C THR A 668 -24.92 31.25 -25.37
N ARG A 669 -23.96 32.03 -24.86
CA ARG A 669 -23.93 32.56 -23.49
C ARG A 669 -23.88 31.47 -22.41
N ASP A 670 -23.23 30.36 -22.72
CA ASP A 670 -23.06 29.22 -21.83
C ASP A 670 -21.59 28.79 -21.77
N LEU A 671 -20.89 29.31 -20.77
CA LEU A 671 -19.51 28.99 -20.41
C LEU A 671 -19.47 28.21 -19.09
N SER A 672 -20.51 27.45 -18.76
CA SER A 672 -20.57 26.70 -17.50
C SER A 672 -19.35 25.79 -17.32
N GLY A 673 -18.78 25.78 -16.11
CA GLY A 673 -17.67 24.90 -15.74
C GLY A 673 -16.31 25.26 -16.35
N ILE A 674 -16.20 26.26 -17.23
CA ILE A 674 -14.91 26.59 -17.87
C ILE A 674 -13.87 26.97 -16.81
N ASN A 675 -12.64 26.49 -16.95
CA ASN A 675 -11.53 26.90 -16.11
C ASN A 675 -10.57 27.81 -16.88
N LEU A 676 -10.58 29.08 -16.50
CA LEU A 676 -9.74 30.17 -17.00
C LEU A 676 -8.81 30.71 -15.89
N GLY A 677 -8.51 29.91 -14.87
CA GLY A 677 -7.64 30.31 -13.77
C GLY A 677 -6.24 30.73 -14.23
N GLY A 678 -5.71 31.80 -13.63
CA GLY A 678 -4.41 32.38 -13.97
C GLY A 678 -4.35 33.19 -15.27
N PHE A 679 -5.46 33.38 -16.00
CA PHE A 679 -5.48 34.16 -17.25
C PHE A 679 -5.60 35.68 -17.04
N GLY A 680 -4.90 36.44 -17.89
CA GLY A 680 -5.11 37.87 -18.08
C GLY A 680 -6.26 38.14 -19.07
N LEU A 681 -7.46 38.32 -18.54
CA LEU A 681 -8.72 38.62 -19.21
C LEU A 681 -9.13 40.10 -19.05
N ILE A 682 -8.16 41.01 -18.95
CA ILE A 682 -8.40 42.44 -18.74
C ILE A 682 -9.21 43.02 -19.90
N GLY A 683 -10.31 43.73 -19.60
CA GLY A 683 -11.20 44.33 -20.59
C GLY A 683 -12.12 43.34 -21.30
N ALA A 684 -12.28 42.13 -20.77
CA ALA A 684 -13.16 41.13 -21.35
C ALA A 684 -14.65 41.54 -21.28
N ASN A 685 -15.47 41.00 -22.17
CA ASN A 685 -16.91 41.17 -22.14
C ASN A 685 -17.55 39.82 -21.82
N PHE A 686 -18.13 39.71 -20.64
CA PHE A 686 -18.86 38.54 -20.17
C PHE A 686 -20.30 38.91 -19.78
N ALA A 687 -20.83 40.02 -20.28
CA ALA A 687 -22.20 40.43 -19.95
C ALA A 687 -23.23 39.38 -20.35
N GLU A 688 -24.15 39.09 -19.44
CA GLU A 688 -25.23 38.10 -19.60
C GLU A 688 -24.75 36.66 -19.87
N GLN A 689 -23.48 36.35 -19.61
CA GLN A 689 -22.91 35.00 -19.76
C GLN A 689 -23.31 34.10 -18.60
N THR A 690 -23.57 32.82 -18.88
CA THR A 690 -23.71 31.77 -17.87
C THR A 690 -22.32 31.25 -17.53
N LEU A 691 -21.87 31.48 -16.30
CA LEU A 691 -20.54 31.14 -15.76
C LEU A 691 -20.68 30.28 -14.51
N THR A 692 -21.74 29.48 -14.44
CA THR A 692 -21.99 28.63 -13.30
C THR A 692 -20.90 27.56 -13.16
N ASN A 693 -20.39 27.35 -11.94
CA ASN A 693 -19.26 26.45 -11.66
C ASN A 693 -17.97 26.78 -12.42
N ALA A 694 -17.85 27.96 -13.03
CA ALA A 694 -16.62 28.36 -13.73
C ALA A 694 -15.51 28.72 -12.74
N THR A 695 -14.25 28.56 -13.15
CA THR A 695 -13.07 28.90 -12.35
C THR A 695 -12.30 30.05 -12.99
N PHE A 696 -12.14 31.14 -12.24
CA PHE A 696 -11.29 32.29 -12.59
C PHE A 696 -10.20 32.54 -11.54
N ALA A 697 -9.92 31.54 -10.69
CA ALA A 697 -8.98 31.67 -9.57
C ALA A 697 -7.61 32.20 -10.03
N ASP A 698 -7.05 33.14 -9.27
CA ASP A 698 -5.77 33.82 -9.55
C ASP A 698 -5.68 34.56 -10.91
N GLY A 699 -6.79 34.68 -11.65
CA GLY A 699 -6.86 35.36 -12.95
C GLY A 699 -7.10 36.87 -12.83
N SER A 700 -6.71 37.64 -13.85
CA SER A 700 -6.95 39.08 -13.91
C SER A 700 -8.02 39.44 -14.93
N ILE A 701 -9.19 39.85 -14.46
CA ILE A 701 -10.41 40.23 -15.21
C ILE A 701 -10.74 41.72 -15.06
N GLY A 702 -9.79 42.57 -14.65
CA GLY A 702 -10.01 44.02 -14.47
C GLY A 702 -10.50 44.74 -15.74
N GLY A 703 -11.30 45.80 -15.59
CA GLY A 703 -11.84 46.61 -16.69
C GLY A 703 -12.91 45.90 -17.52
N SER A 704 -13.37 44.73 -17.09
CA SER A 704 -14.27 43.87 -17.88
C SER A 704 -15.74 44.25 -17.73
N ASN A 705 -16.55 43.98 -18.75
CA ASN A 705 -18.00 44.11 -18.69
C ASN A 705 -18.65 42.78 -18.28
N LEU A 706 -19.13 42.68 -17.05
CA LEU A 706 -19.70 41.47 -16.43
C LEU A 706 -21.19 41.66 -16.07
N ALA A 707 -21.85 42.67 -16.61
CA ALA A 707 -23.21 43.01 -16.24
C ALA A 707 -24.19 41.87 -16.55
N GLY A 708 -25.03 41.50 -15.59
CA GLY A 708 -26.02 40.41 -15.74
C GLY A 708 -25.41 39.01 -15.87
N ALA A 709 -24.10 38.84 -15.72
CA ALA A 709 -23.46 37.53 -15.77
C ALA A 709 -23.89 36.63 -14.60
N ASP A 710 -23.98 35.33 -14.83
CA ASP A 710 -24.41 34.33 -13.85
C ASP A 710 -23.22 33.51 -13.33
N PHE A 711 -22.65 33.93 -12.22
CA PHE A 711 -21.51 33.33 -11.52
C PHE A 711 -21.93 32.34 -10.42
N ARG A 712 -23.15 31.78 -10.46
CA ARG A 712 -23.58 30.84 -9.43
C ARG A 712 -22.57 29.71 -9.22
N ARG A 713 -22.09 29.55 -7.98
CA ARG A 713 -21.09 28.53 -7.59
C ARG A 713 -19.74 28.63 -8.33
N ALA A 714 -19.43 29.78 -8.93
CA ALA A 714 -18.12 29.99 -9.54
C ALA A 714 -17.02 30.09 -8.48
N ASN A 715 -15.81 29.63 -8.80
CA ASN A 715 -14.61 29.85 -8.01
C ASN A 715 -13.83 31.06 -8.54
N LEU A 716 -13.82 32.13 -7.76
CA LEU A 716 -13.21 33.43 -8.08
C LEU A 716 -12.11 33.78 -7.06
N THR A 717 -11.55 32.78 -6.37
CA THR A 717 -10.55 32.96 -5.34
C THR A 717 -9.35 33.76 -5.88
N ASN A 718 -8.92 34.81 -5.19
CA ASN A 718 -7.82 35.70 -5.60
C ASN A 718 -7.97 36.38 -6.99
N ALA A 719 -9.12 36.30 -7.65
CA ALA A 719 -9.30 36.89 -8.97
C ALA A 719 -9.28 38.43 -8.92
N PHE A 720 -8.70 39.09 -9.91
CA PHE A 720 -8.58 40.55 -9.94
C PHE A 720 -9.65 41.19 -10.85
N PHE A 721 -10.60 41.99 -10.35
CA PHE A 721 -11.64 42.64 -11.19
C PHE A 721 -11.63 44.18 -11.18
N ALA A 722 -10.51 44.84 -10.84
CA ALA A 722 -10.44 46.30 -10.76
C ALA A 722 -11.09 47.02 -11.96
N ASN A 723 -11.96 48.01 -11.72
CA ASN A 723 -12.69 48.76 -12.77
C ASN A 723 -13.69 47.96 -13.64
N SER A 724 -14.21 46.83 -13.18
CA SER A 724 -15.19 46.02 -13.95
C SER A 724 -16.65 46.41 -13.70
N ASN A 725 -17.51 46.24 -14.71
CA ASN A 725 -18.96 46.47 -14.60
C ASN A 725 -19.69 45.20 -14.16
N LEU A 726 -20.16 45.14 -12.91
CA LEU A 726 -20.79 43.96 -12.30
C LEU A 726 -22.31 44.14 -12.08
N ALA A 727 -22.91 45.17 -12.68
CA ALA A 727 -24.30 45.53 -12.44
C ALA A 727 -25.26 44.37 -12.77
N GLY A 728 -26.14 44.02 -11.83
CA GLY A 728 -27.12 42.95 -12.02
C GLY A 728 -26.55 41.52 -12.17
N ALA A 729 -25.25 41.32 -11.97
CA ALA A 729 -24.65 39.98 -11.97
C ALA A 729 -25.16 39.13 -10.78
N ASN A 730 -25.14 37.82 -10.97
CA ASN A 730 -25.60 36.85 -9.98
C ASN A 730 -24.42 36.05 -9.42
N PHE A 731 -24.07 36.30 -8.16
CA PHE A 731 -22.99 35.61 -7.45
C PHE A 731 -23.51 34.64 -6.40
N THR A 732 -24.77 34.20 -6.51
CA THR A 732 -25.36 33.32 -5.49
C THR A 732 -24.48 32.07 -5.30
N ASN A 733 -24.02 31.85 -4.08
CA ASN A 733 -23.10 30.76 -3.69
C ASN A 733 -21.72 30.76 -4.38
N ALA A 734 -21.27 31.86 -4.98
CA ALA A 734 -19.92 31.97 -5.53
C ALA A 734 -18.86 32.12 -4.42
N ASN A 735 -17.65 31.62 -4.67
CA ASN A 735 -16.50 31.81 -3.78
C ASN A 735 -15.65 33.00 -4.28
N LEU A 736 -15.57 34.07 -3.50
CA LEU A 736 -14.86 35.32 -3.81
C LEU A 736 -13.68 35.58 -2.84
N THR A 737 -13.28 34.59 -2.05
CA THR A 737 -12.23 34.75 -1.03
C THR A 737 -10.94 35.30 -1.66
N GLY A 738 -10.41 36.38 -1.09
CA GLY A 738 -9.16 37.02 -1.56
C GLY A 738 -9.22 37.75 -2.91
N ALA A 739 -10.37 37.82 -3.60
CA ALA A 739 -10.51 38.51 -4.89
C ALA A 739 -10.22 40.03 -4.79
N ARG A 740 -9.42 40.61 -5.70
CA ARG A 740 -8.88 41.99 -5.59
C ARG A 740 -9.44 42.96 -6.63
N LEU A 741 -9.98 44.12 -6.24
CA LEU A 741 -10.52 45.16 -7.14
C LEU A 741 -9.77 46.51 -7.08
N GLY A 742 -8.67 46.64 -6.33
CA GLY A 742 -7.89 47.87 -6.16
C GLY A 742 -6.75 48.09 -7.18
N HIS A 743 -6.22 49.33 -7.23
CA HIS A 743 -5.05 49.73 -8.04
C HIS A 743 -3.76 49.03 -7.55
N GLU A 744 -2.73 48.97 -8.41
CA GLU A 744 -1.50 48.14 -8.32
C GLU A 744 -0.63 48.21 -7.03
N ASP A 745 -1.00 48.92 -5.97
CA ASP A 745 -0.14 49.10 -4.77
C ASP A 745 -0.74 48.63 -3.42
N SER A 746 -1.91 47.98 -3.40
CA SER A 746 -2.54 47.50 -2.14
C SER A 746 -1.95 46.17 -1.64
N PHE A 747 -1.02 46.22 -0.69
CA PHE A 747 -0.25 45.07 -0.15
C PHE A 747 -0.91 44.31 1.03
N TYR A 748 -2.24 44.19 1.09
CA TYR A 748 -2.93 43.52 2.21
C TYR A 748 -3.98 42.52 1.71
N GLY A 749 -3.92 41.27 2.18
CA GLY A 749 -4.57 40.08 1.59
C GLY A 749 -6.06 39.88 1.90
N GLY A 750 -6.86 40.94 1.91
CA GLY A 750 -8.32 40.85 1.93
C GLY A 750 -8.94 41.13 0.56
N ALA A 751 -10.18 40.70 0.31
CA ALA A 751 -10.85 40.94 -0.97
C ALA A 751 -11.24 42.43 -1.15
N ASP A 752 -10.44 43.26 -1.82
CA ASP A 752 -10.68 44.70 -2.02
C ASP A 752 -11.80 44.95 -3.05
N LEU A 753 -12.93 45.61 -2.72
CA LEU A 753 -14.06 45.86 -3.64
C LEU A 753 -14.24 47.33 -4.06
N THR A 754 -13.23 48.18 -3.88
CA THR A 754 -13.34 49.63 -4.03
C THR A 754 -13.66 50.06 -5.47
N GLY A 755 -14.67 50.93 -5.65
CA GLY A 755 -15.09 51.46 -6.96
C GLY A 755 -15.96 50.53 -7.82
N ALA A 756 -16.25 49.31 -7.39
CA ALA A 756 -17.11 48.39 -8.15
C ALA A 756 -18.60 48.76 -8.07
N ASN A 757 -19.30 48.57 -9.20
CA ASN A 757 -20.73 48.76 -9.29
C ASN A 757 -21.46 47.42 -9.11
N PHE A 758 -21.85 47.13 -7.87
CA PHE A 758 -22.72 46.00 -7.50
C PHE A 758 -24.21 46.40 -7.43
N SER A 759 -24.59 47.55 -8.00
CA SER A 759 -25.99 47.97 -7.95
C SER A 759 -26.90 46.88 -8.54
N HIS A 760 -27.96 46.57 -7.79
CA HIS A 760 -28.91 45.50 -8.14
C HIS A 760 -28.31 44.09 -8.27
N ALA A 761 -27.06 43.86 -7.87
CA ALA A 761 -26.45 42.53 -7.90
C ALA A 761 -27.12 41.61 -6.86
N ASN A 762 -27.24 40.32 -7.21
CA ASN A 762 -27.67 39.31 -6.26
C ASN A 762 -26.45 38.63 -5.64
N LEU A 763 -26.16 39.00 -4.40
CA LEU A 763 -25.04 38.52 -3.60
C LEU A 763 -25.52 37.62 -2.45
N ALA A 764 -26.75 37.10 -2.56
CA ALA A 764 -27.34 36.25 -1.54
C ALA A 764 -26.45 35.03 -1.28
N ASN A 765 -26.14 34.79 0.00
CA ASN A 765 -25.28 33.69 0.46
C ASN A 765 -23.85 33.66 -0.11
N ALA A 766 -23.39 34.75 -0.76
CA ALA A 766 -22.00 34.90 -1.19
C ALA A 766 -21.06 35.03 0.02
N ASN A 767 -19.82 34.56 -0.12
CA ASN A 767 -18.78 34.67 0.90
C ASN A 767 -17.90 35.90 0.65
N PHE A 768 -17.94 36.88 1.57
CA PHE A 768 -17.11 38.09 1.59
C PHE A 768 -16.13 38.11 2.77
N ALA A 769 -15.89 36.97 3.41
CA ALA A 769 -15.06 36.93 4.60
C ALA A 769 -13.67 37.55 4.34
N GLY A 770 -13.29 38.53 5.17
CA GLY A 770 -12.04 39.29 5.04
C GLY A 770 -11.97 40.29 3.87
N ALA A 771 -13.10 40.64 3.23
CA ALA A 771 -13.12 41.60 2.13
C ALA A 771 -12.82 43.05 2.55
N LEU A 772 -11.86 43.72 1.91
CA LEU A 772 -11.64 45.16 2.08
C LEU A 772 -12.64 45.93 1.19
N ILE A 773 -13.38 46.90 1.70
CA ILE A 773 -14.22 47.80 0.86
C ILE A 773 -13.89 49.22 1.30
N TYR A 774 -12.65 49.66 1.03
CA TYR A 774 -12.03 50.80 1.69
C TYR A 774 -11.31 51.76 0.74
N ASP A 775 -11.37 53.07 1.03
CA ASP A 775 -10.57 54.12 0.37
C ASP A 775 -9.53 54.70 1.34
N GLU A 776 -8.25 54.38 1.19
CA GLU A 776 -7.21 55.32 1.63
C GLU A 776 -6.34 55.69 0.44
N PHE A 777 -6.36 56.96 0.06
CA PHE A 777 -5.26 57.84 0.48
C PHE A 777 -5.78 59.26 0.67
N GLY A 778 -5.40 59.89 1.80
CA GLY A 778 -5.60 61.32 2.00
C GLY A 778 -4.96 62.12 0.86
N GLY A 779 -5.78 62.63 -0.06
CA GLY A 779 -5.25 63.37 -1.21
C GLY A 779 -6.25 63.70 -2.33
N SER A 780 -7.31 64.46 -2.06
CA SER A 780 -8.05 65.28 -3.05
C SER A 780 -8.66 64.66 -4.32
N SER A 781 -8.60 63.35 -4.57
CA SER A 781 -9.27 62.72 -5.73
C SER A 781 -10.51 61.93 -5.32
N SER A 782 -11.67 62.36 -5.81
CA SER A 782 -13.00 61.77 -5.56
C SER A 782 -13.24 60.49 -6.35
N VAL A 783 -12.82 59.33 -5.85
CA VAL A 783 -13.31 58.04 -6.37
C VAL A 783 -14.38 57.51 -5.41
N PRO A 784 -15.62 57.24 -5.86
CA PRO A 784 -16.66 56.71 -4.98
C PRO A 784 -16.34 55.27 -4.54
N GLY A 785 -16.61 54.93 -3.28
CA GLY A 785 -16.57 53.54 -2.78
C GLY A 785 -17.56 52.61 -3.50
N ALA A 786 -17.56 51.32 -3.16
CA ALA A 786 -18.43 50.33 -3.84
C ALA A 786 -19.91 50.76 -3.81
N ASN A 787 -20.56 50.69 -4.96
CA ASN A 787 -21.99 50.99 -5.07
C ASN A 787 -22.81 49.71 -4.91
N LEU A 788 -23.40 49.52 -3.73
CA LEU A 788 -24.29 48.41 -3.39
C LEU A 788 -25.77 48.83 -3.43
N THR A 789 -26.11 49.95 -4.08
CA THR A 789 -27.49 50.45 -4.13
C THR A 789 -28.45 49.36 -4.62
N ASN A 790 -29.49 49.06 -3.83
CA ASN A 790 -30.47 47.99 -4.08
C ASN A 790 -29.88 46.58 -4.29
N ALA A 791 -28.65 46.32 -3.84
CA ALA A 791 -28.07 44.97 -3.87
C ALA A 791 -28.76 44.06 -2.84
N ASN A 792 -28.78 42.76 -3.13
CA ASN A 792 -29.29 41.75 -2.21
C ASN A 792 -28.13 41.04 -1.50
N LEU A 793 -27.90 41.38 -0.23
CA LEU A 793 -26.92 40.73 0.66
C LEU A 793 -27.57 39.71 1.60
N SER A 794 -28.80 39.27 1.29
CA SER A 794 -29.53 38.38 2.19
C SER A 794 -28.76 37.08 2.42
N GLY A 795 -28.47 36.75 3.68
CA GLY A 795 -27.75 35.53 4.04
C GLY A 795 -26.26 35.51 3.64
N ALA A 796 -25.70 36.63 3.16
CA ALA A 796 -24.27 36.72 2.88
C ALA A 796 -23.43 36.68 4.17
N ASP A 797 -22.19 36.20 4.06
CA ASP A 797 -21.22 36.25 5.15
C ASP A 797 -20.19 37.34 4.85
N SER A 798 -20.08 38.33 5.74
CA SER A 798 -19.16 39.45 5.58
C SER A 798 -18.17 39.59 6.74
N ARG A 799 -17.97 38.56 7.56
CA ARG A 799 -17.08 38.62 8.73
C ARG A 799 -15.67 39.06 8.36
N GLY A 800 -15.13 40.02 9.11
CA GLY A 800 -13.84 40.66 8.85
C GLY A 800 -13.81 41.55 7.61
N ALA A 801 -14.94 41.75 6.92
CA ALA A 801 -15.03 42.72 5.84
C ALA A 801 -15.12 44.15 6.37
N ARG A 802 -14.72 45.14 5.57
CA ARG A 802 -14.71 46.57 5.96
C ARG A 802 -15.59 47.36 5.01
N PHE A 803 -16.77 47.83 5.42
CA PHE A 803 -17.77 48.52 4.56
C PHE A 803 -17.68 50.07 4.58
N GLU A 804 -16.63 50.66 5.15
CA GLU A 804 -16.54 52.11 5.32
C GLU A 804 -16.63 52.84 3.95
N TRP A 805 -17.56 53.80 3.84
CA TRP A 805 -17.83 54.61 2.64
C TRP A 805 -18.45 53.90 1.41
N ALA A 806 -18.90 52.64 1.55
CA ALA A 806 -19.77 52.00 0.56
C ALA A 806 -21.17 52.66 0.51
N THR A 807 -21.79 52.71 -0.67
CA THR A 807 -23.19 53.19 -0.80
C THR A 807 -24.17 52.04 -0.58
N LEU A 808 -24.84 52.02 0.59
CA LEU A 808 -25.75 50.95 1.03
C LEU A 808 -27.24 51.29 0.90
N VAL A 809 -27.60 52.25 0.05
CA VAL A 809 -29.00 52.72 -0.08
C VAL A 809 -29.90 51.59 -0.64
N GLY A 810 -30.95 51.21 0.08
CA GLY A 810 -31.93 50.22 -0.37
C GLY A 810 -31.44 48.76 -0.38
N VAL A 811 -30.31 48.47 0.27
CA VAL A 811 -29.76 47.11 0.39
C VAL A 811 -30.70 46.20 1.19
N ASN A 812 -30.92 44.98 0.71
CA ASN A 812 -31.54 43.93 1.51
C ASN A 812 -30.46 43.21 2.33
N SER A 813 -30.44 43.45 3.64
CA SER A 813 -29.49 42.88 4.60
C SER A 813 -30.10 41.80 5.51
N SER A 814 -31.21 41.19 5.09
CA SER A 814 -31.89 40.15 5.90
C SER A 814 -30.97 38.95 6.13
N ASN A 815 -30.77 38.53 7.39
CA ASN A 815 -29.88 37.42 7.75
C ASN A 815 -28.40 37.61 7.36
N LEU A 816 -27.96 38.85 7.08
CA LEU A 816 -26.55 39.15 6.84
C LEU A 816 -25.72 38.87 8.11
N ILE A 817 -24.61 38.14 7.96
CA ILE A 817 -23.57 38.07 9.00
C ILE A 817 -22.67 39.28 8.79
N HIS A 818 -22.76 40.24 9.71
CA HIS A 818 -22.05 41.51 9.62
C HIS A 818 -20.54 41.33 9.78
N SER A 819 -19.80 42.38 9.43
CA SER A 819 -18.33 42.45 9.50
C SER A 819 -17.73 42.13 10.86
N ASP A 820 -18.48 42.33 11.93
CA ASP A 820 -18.10 42.07 13.32
C ASP A 820 -18.59 40.71 13.85
N GLY A 821 -19.24 39.89 13.00
CA GLY A 821 -19.83 38.61 13.40
C GLY A 821 -21.29 38.71 13.89
N HIS A 822 -21.86 39.91 14.00
CA HIS A 822 -23.22 40.06 14.50
C HIS A 822 -24.28 39.79 13.43
N ILE A 823 -25.43 39.26 13.85
CA ILE A 823 -26.65 39.15 13.06
C ILE A 823 -27.76 39.87 13.83
N LEU A 824 -28.28 40.98 13.30
CA LEU A 824 -29.32 41.78 13.97
C LEU A 824 -30.55 40.94 14.32
N GLY A 825 -30.95 40.02 13.43
CA GLY A 825 -31.95 39.00 13.71
C GLY A 825 -31.90 37.90 12.66
N LEU A 826 -32.04 36.64 13.10
CA LEU A 826 -32.07 35.48 12.24
C LEU A 826 -33.52 35.11 11.96
N ASN A 827 -34.02 35.40 10.77
CA ASN A 827 -35.38 35.07 10.33
C ASN A 827 -35.35 34.28 9.02
N LEU A 828 -35.42 32.96 9.13
CA LEU A 828 -35.44 32.01 8.02
C LEU A 828 -36.89 31.57 7.76
N ALA A 829 -37.64 32.43 7.08
CA ALA A 829 -39.02 32.21 6.64
C ALA A 829 -39.15 32.20 5.12
N ASN A 830 -40.23 31.60 4.58
CA ASN A 830 -40.52 31.55 3.14
C ASN A 830 -39.36 30.99 2.30
N ASP A 831 -38.91 29.77 2.59
CA ASP A 831 -37.79 29.10 1.90
C ASP A 831 -36.43 29.83 1.96
N SER A 832 -36.27 30.81 2.86
CA SER A 832 -34.99 31.52 3.04
C SER A 832 -33.91 30.61 3.64
N ALA A 833 -32.67 30.76 3.16
CA ALA A 833 -31.52 30.04 3.68
C ALA A 833 -30.40 30.99 4.13
N LEU A 834 -29.61 30.54 5.11
CA LEU A 834 -28.35 31.15 5.52
C LEU A 834 -27.26 30.06 5.48
N ILE A 835 -26.13 30.35 4.84
CA ILE A 835 -24.96 29.46 4.82
C ILE A 835 -23.88 30.09 5.70
N VAL A 836 -23.49 29.39 6.76
CA VAL A 836 -22.39 29.74 7.65
C VAL A 836 -21.19 28.86 7.29
N ARG A 837 -20.07 29.49 7.02
CA ARG A 837 -18.80 28.81 6.69
C ARG A 837 -17.82 28.97 7.84
N ASP A 838 -16.76 28.19 7.85
CA ASP A 838 -15.68 28.39 8.81
C ASP A 838 -14.95 29.72 8.55
N TYR A 839 -14.38 30.31 9.59
CA TYR A 839 -13.70 31.60 9.51
C TYR A 839 -12.60 31.73 10.56
N ASP A 840 -11.37 31.41 10.14
CA ASP A 840 -10.17 31.41 11.01
C ASP A 840 -9.57 32.81 11.22
N GLY A 841 -10.25 33.84 10.72
CA GLY A 841 -9.78 35.22 10.72
C GLY A 841 -9.06 35.64 9.44
N ASN A 842 -8.87 36.95 9.30
CA ASN A 842 -8.05 37.51 8.23
C ASN A 842 -6.63 37.76 8.76
N GLN A 843 -5.75 36.76 8.64
CA GLN A 843 -4.35 36.81 9.07
C GLN A 843 -3.52 37.88 8.33
N SER A 844 -4.03 38.37 7.20
CA SER A 844 -3.38 39.38 6.37
C SER A 844 -3.90 40.81 6.59
N ALA A 845 -4.92 40.98 7.45
CA ALA A 845 -5.42 42.29 7.87
C ALA A 845 -4.43 42.98 8.84
N SER A 846 -4.46 44.31 8.90
CA SER A 846 -3.66 45.10 9.84
C SER A 846 -4.56 46.01 10.68
N PRO A 847 -4.73 45.75 11.99
CA PRO A 847 -4.22 44.58 12.71
C PRO A 847 -4.90 43.27 12.26
N PRO A 848 -4.25 42.10 12.40
CA PRO A 848 -4.87 40.81 12.10
C PRO A 848 -6.15 40.65 12.90
N VAL A 849 -7.24 40.27 12.23
CA VAL A 849 -8.52 39.99 12.88
C VAL A 849 -8.56 38.48 13.08
N GLY A 850 -8.55 38.01 14.32
CA GLY A 850 -8.69 36.58 14.66
C GLY A 850 -10.09 36.06 14.32
N SER A 851 -10.39 34.82 14.71
CA SER A 851 -11.73 34.24 14.54
C SER A 851 -12.81 35.17 15.10
N LEU A 852 -13.89 35.35 14.33
CA LEU A 852 -15.03 36.18 14.69
C LEU A 852 -16.24 35.29 14.96
N PRO A 853 -16.66 35.16 16.23
CA PRO A 853 -17.82 34.36 16.58
C PRO A 853 -19.10 35.00 16.05
N ILE A 854 -20.12 34.20 15.80
CA ILE A 854 -21.40 34.70 15.30
C ILE A 854 -22.32 35.00 16.48
N ILE A 855 -22.92 36.19 16.52
CA ILE A 855 -23.82 36.61 17.62
C ILE A 855 -25.17 37.07 17.06
N VAL A 856 -26.26 36.37 17.39
CA VAL A 856 -27.62 36.78 17.03
C VAL A 856 -28.20 37.71 18.11
N GLU A 857 -28.65 38.90 17.74
CA GLU A 857 -28.91 39.99 18.72
C GLU A 857 -30.37 40.20 19.15
N GLN A 858 -31.36 40.02 18.27
CA GLN A 858 -32.76 40.38 18.58
C GLN A 858 -33.70 39.19 18.69
N GLN A 859 -33.64 38.27 17.73
CA GLN A 859 -34.47 37.06 17.68
C GLN A 859 -33.87 36.05 16.70
N ALA A 860 -34.11 34.77 16.95
CA ALA A 860 -33.86 33.69 16.01
C ALA A 860 -35.15 32.93 15.73
N MET A 861 -35.61 32.93 14.49
CA MET A 861 -36.79 32.20 14.02
C MET A 861 -36.40 31.43 12.76
N VAL A 862 -36.39 30.11 12.86
CA VAL A 862 -36.21 29.22 11.71
C VAL A 862 -37.53 28.50 11.50
N SER A 863 -38.32 28.96 10.52
CA SER A 863 -39.62 28.37 10.21
C SER A 863 -39.47 26.99 9.55
N ALA A 864 -40.55 26.21 9.46
CA ALA A 864 -40.55 24.86 8.88
C ALA A 864 -39.98 24.74 7.46
N THR A 865 -39.94 25.84 6.71
CA THR A 865 -39.41 25.90 5.34
C THR A 865 -38.02 26.55 5.25
N GLY A 866 -37.50 27.14 6.33
CA GLY A 866 -36.21 27.82 6.33
C GLY A 866 -35.04 26.85 6.54
N THR A 867 -33.86 27.19 6.00
CA THR A 867 -32.65 26.34 6.10
C THR A 867 -31.46 27.12 6.67
N LEU A 868 -30.86 26.63 7.74
CA LEU A 868 -29.56 27.08 8.22
C LEU A 868 -28.53 26.00 7.82
N ARG A 869 -27.59 26.33 6.94
CA ARG A 869 -26.52 25.42 6.52
C ARG A 869 -25.21 25.81 7.20
N LEU A 870 -24.52 24.84 7.80
CA LEU A 870 -23.17 24.98 8.34
C LEU A 870 -22.22 24.17 7.46
N GLU A 871 -21.21 24.82 6.91
CA GLU A 871 -20.24 24.25 5.98
C GLU A 871 -18.84 24.27 6.62
N PHE A 872 -18.33 23.08 6.94
CA PHE A 872 -17.11 22.88 7.71
C PHE A 872 -15.87 22.71 6.82
N ASP A 873 -14.75 23.28 7.25
CA ASP A 873 -13.43 23.05 6.66
C ASP A 873 -12.66 21.94 7.41
N ALA A 874 -11.41 21.68 7.01
CA ALA A 874 -10.62 20.57 7.52
C ALA A 874 -10.03 20.84 8.92
N ASP A 875 -9.95 22.11 9.33
CA ASP A 875 -9.41 22.65 10.58
C ASP A 875 -10.51 22.97 11.59
N ILE A 876 -10.12 23.47 12.78
CA ILE A 876 -10.98 23.65 13.95
C ILE A 876 -12.09 24.65 13.64
N TRP A 877 -13.33 24.30 14.02
CA TRP A 877 -14.51 25.14 13.76
C TRP A 877 -14.51 26.34 14.69
N ASP A 878 -14.35 27.52 14.10
CA ASP A 878 -14.21 28.80 14.81
C ASP A 878 -15.45 29.70 14.66
N SER A 879 -16.51 29.16 14.03
CA SER A 879 -17.71 29.89 13.62
C SER A 879 -18.97 29.55 14.44
N THR A 880 -18.81 29.20 15.73
CA THR A 880 -19.92 28.92 16.65
C THR A 880 -20.95 30.05 16.69
N ILE A 881 -22.24 29.70 16.62
CA ILE A 881 -23.36 30.65 16.66
C ILE A 881 -23.86 30.81 18.09
N SER A 882 -23.73 32.00 18.64
CA SER A 882 -24.22 32.39 19.96
C SER A 882 -25.42 33.34 19.87
N PHE A 883 -26.14 33.50 20.99
CA PHE A 883 -27.35 34.30 21.07
C PHE A 883 -27.26 35.31 22.22
N ALA A 884 -27.67 36.55 21.98
CA ALA A 884 -27.77 37.55 23.04
C ALA A 884 -28.73 37.09 24.16
N ALA A 885 -28.38 37.36 25.41
CA ALA A 885 -29.14 36.84 26.55
C ALA A 885 -30.61 37.29 26.54
N GLY A 886 -31.54 36.34 26.70
CA GLY A 886 -32.98 36.61 26.83
C GLY A 886 -33.74 36.84 25.52
N ILE A 887 -33.12 36.66 24.35
CA ILE A 887 -33.83 36.75 23.06
C ILE A 887 -34.68 35.50 22.78
N PRO A 888 -35.80 35.63 22.04
CA PRO A 888 -36.57 34.48 21.61
C PRO A 888 -35.83 33.68 20.53
N VAL A 889 -35.71 32.37 20.74
CA VAL A 889 -35.15 31.40 19.79
C VAL A 889 -36.20 30.33 19.49
N ALA A 890 -36.72 30.33 18.27
CA ALA A 890 -37.73 29.39 17.77
C ALA A 890 -37.18 28.59 16.58
N LEU A 891 -37.10 27.28 16.73
CA LEU A 891 -36.49 26.35 15.79
C LEU A 891 -37.56 25.39 15.23
N GLY A 892 -37.72 25.38 13.91
CA GLY A 892 -38.66 24.47 13.25
C GLY A 892 -38.27 24.06 11.84
N GLY A 893 -37.25 24.68 11.24
CA GLY A 893 -36.77 24.38 9.89
C GLY A 893 -35.56 23.44 9.83
N THR A 894 -34.85 23.47 8.71
CA THR A 894 -33.75 22.55 8.43
C THR A 894 -32.42 23.08 8.93
N LEU A 895 -31.64 22.25 9.63
CA LEU A 895 -30.21 22.47 9.90
C LEU A 895 -29.42 21.56 8.96
N GLU A 896 -28.78 22.15 7.96
CA GLU A 896 -27.97 21.42 6.98
C GLU A 896 -26.51 21.38 7.44
N LEU A 897 -25.93 20.19 7.62
CA LEU A 897 -24.52 20.02 8.02
C LEU A 897 -23.73 19.45 6.84
N ALA A 898 -22.75 20.19 6.33
CA ALA A 898 -21.96 19.84 5.15
C ALA A 898 -20.47 20.17 5.36
N PHE A 899 -19.58 19.56 4.57
CA PHE A 899 -18.18 19.98 4.48
C PHE A 899 -17.97 20.78 3.19
N ALA A 900 -17.04 21.73 3.20
CA ALA A 900 -16.67 22.50 2.02
C ALA A 900 -16.03 21.62 0.93
N GLU A 901 -16.09 22.10 -0.31
CA GLU A 901 -15.51 21.41 -1.47
C GLU A 901 -13.99 21.26 -1.32
N GLY A 902 -13.48 20.03 -1.39
CA GLY A 902 -12.06 19.71 -1.18
C GLY A 902 -11.69 19.24 0.25
N THR A 903 -12.59 19.37 1.22
CA THR A 903 -12.40 18.84 2.58
C THR A 903 -12.65 17.34 2.61
N ASN A 904 -11.73 16.55 3.17
CA ASN A 904 -11.89 15.11 3.34
C ASN A 904 -12.76 14.80 4.58
N PRO A 905 -14.05 14.41 4.42
CA PRO A 905 -14.97 14.23 5.55
C PRO A 905 -14.64 12.98 6.39
N VAL A 906 -13.98 11.98 5.79
CA VAL A 906 -13.62 10.72 6.47
C VAL A 906 -12.57 10.98 7.54
N ALA A 907 -11.63 11.88 7.27
CA ALA A 907 -10.61 12.30 8.23
C ALA A 907 -11.17 13.05 9.45
N GLN A 908 -12.48 13.39 9.43
CA GLN A 908 -13.15 14.19 10.47
C GLN A 908 -14.04 13.35 11.39
N ILE A 909 -14.09 12.01 11.22
CA ILE A 909 -14.93 11.11 12.05
C ILE A 909 -14.44 11.14 13.51
N GLY A 910 -15.38 11.26 14.46
CA GLY A 910 -15.11 11.34 15.89
C GLY A 910 -14.78 12.74 16.40
N ARG A 911 -14.67 13.73 15.51
CA ARG A 911 -14.43 15.13 15.86
C ARG A 911 -15.67 15.75 16.49
N VAL A 912 -15.49 16.43 17.62
CA VAL A 912 -16.53 17.25 18.27
C VAL A 912 -16.54 18.63 17.61
N ILE A 913 -17.72 19.13 17.23
CA ILE A 913 -17.90 20.43 16.58
C ILE A 913 -18.94 21.24 17.37
N ASP A 914 -18.53 22.42 17.83
CA ASP A 914 -19.34 23.37 18.61
C ASP A 914 -20.20 24.25 17.68
N LEU A 915 -21.42 23.81 17.35
CA LEU A 915 -22.29 24.53 16.39
C LEU A 915 -22.94 25.77 17.01
N PHE A 916 -23.45 25.62 18.23
CA PHE A 916 -24.22 26.66 18.93
C PHE A 916 -23.70 26.89 20.34
N ASP A 917 -23.81 28.11 20.83
CA ASP A 917 -23.71 28.42 22.26
C ASP A 917 -25.11 28.85 22.77
N TRP A 918 -25.74 27.97 23.55
CA TRP A 918 -27.08 28.21 24.10
C TRP A 918 -27.08 29.00 25.42
N GLN A 919 -25.92 29.45 25.92
CA GLN A 919 -25.84 30.13 27.21
C GLN A 919 -26.70 31.41 27.24
N GLY A 920 -27.64 31.46 28.19
CA GLY A 920 -28.51 32.64 28.39
C GLY A 920 -29.77 32.67 27.51
N VAL A 921 -30.02 31.65 26.70
CA VAL A 921 -31.27 31.44 25.95
C VAL A 921 -31.83 30.03 26.17
N THR A 922 -33.08 29.80 25.78
CA THR A 922 -33.65 28.45 25.76
C THR A 922 -34.38 28.28 24.42
N PRO A 923 -33.83 27.49 23.48
CA PRO A 923 -34.47 27.29 22.20
C PRO A 923 -35.81 26.57 22.38
N THR A 924 -36.81 27.00 21.62
CA THR A 924 -38.13 26.39 21.57
C THR A 924 -38.32 25.70 20.22
N GLY A 925 -38.80 24.46 20.22
CA GLY A 925 -38.85 23.62 19.01
C GLY A 925 -37.52 22.90 18.72
N ALA A 926 -37.38 22.33 17.52
CA ALA A 926 -36.21 21.58 17.10
C ALA A 926 -36.00 21.72 15.58
N PHE A 927 -34.74 21.74 15.16
CA PHE A 927 -34.36 21.58 13.76
C PHE A 927 -34.67 20.19 13.24
N HIS A 928 -35.04 20.13 11.96
CA HIS A 928 -34.83 18.95 11.15
C HIS A 928 -33.38 18.94 10.66
N VAL A 929 -32.54 18.06 11.20
CA VAL A 929 -31.14 17.98 10.74
C VAL A 929 -31.08 17.22 9.42
N ALA A 930 -30.62 17.89 8.37
CA ALA A 930 -30.36 17.31 7.06
C ALA A 930 -28.85 17.25 6.83
N SER A 931 -28.30 16.08 6.52
CA SER A 931 -26.89 15.96 6.20
C SER A 931 -26.69 14.72 5.33
N PRO A 932 -25.74 14.75 4.38
CA PRO A 932 -25.27 13.53 3.72
C PRO A 932 -24.44 12.64 4.66
N TYR A 933 -24.18 13.08 5.89
CA TYR A 933 -23.38 12.36 6.89
C TYR A 933 -24.20 12.00 8.13
N GLY A 934 -23.79 10.97 8.86
CA GLY A 934 -24.37 10.60 10.14
C GLY A 934 -23.69 11.31 11.30
N TRP A 935 -24.49 11.90 12.17
CA TRP A 935 -24.05 12.74 13.29
C TRP A 935 -24.63 12.25 14.62
N ASP A 936 -23.84 12.28 15.69
CA ASP A 936 -24.36 12.26 17.06
C ASP A 936 -24.85 13.66 17.40
N LEU A 937 -26.16 13.77 17.58
CA LEU A 937 -26.87 15.02 17.88
C LEU A 937 -27.31 15.09 19.35
N SER A 938 -26.91 14.14 20.20
CA SER A 938 -27.35 14.03 21.60
C SER A 938 -27.02 15.27 22.43
N ARG A 939 -26.01 16.04 22.00
CA ARG A 939 -25.52 17.26 22.66
C ARG A 939 -26.00 18.56 21.98
N LEU A 940 -26.70 18.48 20.86
CA LEU A 940 -27.06 19.63 20.02
C LEU A 940 -27.89 20.68 20.76
N TYR A 941 -28.81 20.29 21.65
CA TYR A 941 -29.69 21.23 22.38
C TYR A 941 -29.29 21.43 23.85
N THR A 942 -28.25 20.74 24.34
CA THR A 942 -27.76 20.88 25.71
C THR A 942 -26.53 21.77 25.74
N THR A 943 -25.51 21.43 24.97
CA THR A 943 -24.25 22.17 24.88
C THR A 943 -24.02 22.78 23.51
N GLY A 944 -24.79 22.39 22.49
CA GLY A 944 -24.65 22.90 21.11
C GLY A 944 -23.65 22.13 20.25
N GLU A 945 -23.10 21.04 20.78
CA GLU A 945 -22.11 20.19 20.10
C GLU A 945 -22.74 19.08 19.26
N VAL A 946 -22.06 18.72 18.17
CA VAL A 946 -22.32 17.51 17.39
C VAL A 946 -21.02 16.73 17.16
N ILE A 947 -21.13 15.44 16.86
CA ILE A 947 -19.98 14.59 16.53
C ILE A 947 -20.23 13.86 15.22
N LEU A 948 -19.30 13.93 14.26
CA LEU A 948 -19.40 13.16 13.02
C LEU A 948 -19.19 11.67 13.34
N THR A 949 -20.16 10.82 13.02
CA THR A 949 -20.11 9.39 13.33
C THR A 949 -19.96 8.51 12.09
N THR A 950 -20.55 8.90 10.96
CA THR A 950 -20.54 8.12 9.70
C THR A 950 -20.72 9.04 8.49
N VAL A 951 -20.39 8.59 7.28
CA VAL A 951 -20.61 9.31 6.00
C VAL A 951 -21.46 8.40 5.10
N ALA A 952 -22.66 8.82 4.69
CA ALA A 952 -23.59 7.95 3.94
C ALA A 952 -23.28 7.94 2.43
N GLY A 953 -23.44 6.79 1.78
CA GLY A 953 -23.11 6.61 0.36
C GLY A 953 -21.71 6.06 0.09
N GLN A 954 -20.93 5.74 1.12
CA GLN A 954 -19.74 4.92 0.98
C GLN A 954 -20.09 3.51 1.46
N THR A 955 -20.54 2.67 0.54
CA THR A 955 -19.98 1.31 0.56
C THR A 955 -18.48 1.49 0.37
N SER A 956 -17.69 0.93 1.29
CA SER A 956 -16.24 0.87 1.11
C SER A 956 -15.97 0.26 -0.28
N GLY A 957 -15.58 1.09 -1.26
CA GLY A 957 -15.06 0.69 -2.56
C GLY A 957 -15.65 1.49 -3.71
N ASP A 958 -16.61 2.38 -3.44
CA ASP A 958 -17.33 3.20 -4.42
C ASP A 958 -16.56 4.50 -4.70
N PHE A 959 -15.55 4.41 -5.56
CA PHE A 959 -14.71 5.53 -5.99
C PHE A 959 -15.34 6.35 -7.12
N SER A 960 -16.39 5.84 -7.76
CA SER A 960 -17.14 6.52 -8.82
C SER A 960 -18.28 7.39 -8.29
N GLY A 961 -18.69 7.17 -7.03
CA GLY A 961 -19.73 7.92 -6.33
C GLY A 961 -21.13 7.58 -6.83
N ASP A 962 -21.32 6.40 -7.42
CA ASP A 962 -22.57 5.99 -8.06
C ASP A 962 -23.48 5.13 -7.15
N GLY A 963 -23.02 4.82 -5.94
CA GLY A 963 -23.73 4.08 -4.91
C GLY A 963 -23.57 2.56 -5.00
N VAL A 964 -22.67 2.05 -5.86
CA VAL A 964 -22.40 0.63 -6.09
C VAL A 964 -20.88 0.41 -6.08
N VAL A 965 -20.40 -0.80 -5.72
CA VAL A 965 -18.96 -1.15 -5.83
C VAL A 965 -18.78 -2.09 -7.01
N ASP A 966 -18.35 -1.56 -8.15
CA ASP A 966 -18.17 -2.25 -9.41
C ASP A 966 -16.91 -1.81 -10.20
N ALA A 967 -16.84 -2.16 -11.48
CA ALA A 967 -15.67 -1.87 -12.33
C ALA A 967 -15.47 -0.37 -12.62
N ALA A 968 -16.53 0.45 -12.50
CA ALA A 968 -16.46 1.90 -12.64
C ALA A 968 -15.66 2.52 -11.50
N ASP A 969 -15.71 1.93 -10.31
CA ASP A 969 -14.93 2.39 -9.16
C ASP A 969 -13.46 2.07 -9.31
N LEU A 970 -13.12 0.89 -9.83
CA LEU A 970 -11.75 0.56 -10.17
C LEU A 970 -11.19 1.52 -11.23
N ALA A 971 -12.02 1.96 -12.19
CA ALA A 971 -11.64 2.93 -13.19
C ALA A 971 -11.44 4.34 -12.60
N SER A 972 -12.33 4.78 -11.70
CA SER A 972 -12.22 6.06 -10.99
C SER A 972 -11.05 6.09 -10.00
N TRP A 973 -10.79 4.98 -9.29
CA TRP A 973 -9.64 4.82 -8.41
C TRP A 973 -8.30 4.90 -9.18
N LYS A 974 -8.20 4.20 -10.32
CA LYS A 974 -7.04 4.28 -11.23
C LYS A 974 -6.84 5.69 -11.81
N ALA A 975 -7.93 6.39 -12.12
CA ALA A 975 -7.88 7.75 -12.66
C ALA A 975 -7.46 8.79 -11.62
N GLY A 976 -7.76 8.58 -10.33
CA GLY A 976 -7.46 9.53 -9.25
C GLY A 976 -6.08 9.38 -8.59
N PHE A 977 -5.52 8.15 -8.55
CA PHE A 977 -4.27 7.88 -7.83
C PHE A 977 -3.12 7.36 -8.72
N GLY A 978 -3.36 7.13 -10.01
CA GLY A 978 -2.38 6.61 -10.98
C GLY A 978 -1.46 7.64 -11.64
N THR A 979 -1.49 8.92 -11.24
CA THR A 979 -0.55 9.95 -11.73
C THR A 979 0.46 10.33 -10.63
N TRP A 980 1.73 10.41 -11.00
CA TRP A 980 2.91 10.64 -10.13
C TRP A 980 2.83 11.85 -9.17
N GLU A 981 1.89 12.78 -9.35
CA GLU A 981 1.74 13.98 -8.50
C GLU A 981 0.71 13.83 -7.36
N GLY A 982 -0.15 12.80 -7.35
CA GLY A 982 -1.18 12.62 -6.31
C GLY A 982 -0.77 11.77 -5.09
N ALA A 983 0.35 11.05 -5.19
CA ALA A 983 0.75 10.07 -4.18
C ALA A 983 1.80 10.63 -3.21
N THR A 984 1.35 11.31 -2.15
CA THR A 984 2.09 11.19 -0.89
C THR A 984 1.91 9.74 -0.40
N ARG A 985 3.00 8.98 -0.44
CA ARG A 985 3.22 7.52 -0.22
C ARG A 985 2.59 6.84 1.02
N ALA A 986 1.49 7.35 1.59
CA ALA A 986 0.90 6.81 2.82
C ALA A 986 -0.61 6.54 2.76
N ALA A 987 -1.31 6.92 1.67
CA ALA A 987 -2.77 6.82 1.59
C ALA A 987 -3.30 5.82 0.54
N GLY A 988 -2.49 5.40 -0.45
CA GLY A 988 -2.91 4.50 -1.55
C GLY A 988 -2.26 3.12 -1.56
N ASP A 989 -1.20 2.91 -0.78
CA ASP A 989 -0.41 1.69 -0.65
C ASP A 989 -0.92 0.92 0.58
N ALA A 990 -2.03 0.20 0.38
CA ALA A 990 -2.80 -0.47 1.43
C ALA A 990 -2.12 -1.78 1.89
N ASP A 991 -1.34 -2.44 1.05
CA ASP A 991 -0.58 -3.64 1.42
C ASP A 991 0.89 -3.38 1.80
N ARG A 992 1.36 -2.13 1.63
CA ARG A 992 2.65 -1.58 2.08
C ARG A 992 3.85 -2.12 1.32
N ASP A 993 3.69 -2.44 0.04
CA ASP A 993 4.77 -2.91 -0.82
C ASP A 993 5.54 -1.77 -1.52
N GLY A 994 4.97 -0.57 -1.53
CA GLY A 994 5.59 0.67 -2.02
C GLY A 994 5.06 1.17 -3.36
N ASP A 995 4.05 0.53 -3.94
CA ASP A 995 3.31 0.95 -5.13
C ASP A 995 1.79 1.09 -4.89
N VAL A 996 1.01 1.40 -5.94
CA VAL A 996 -0.45 1.61 -5.87
C VAL A 996 -1.10 0.84 -7.04
N ASP A 997 -1.64 -0.35 -6.79
CA ASP A 997 -2.05 -1.31 -7.83
C ASP A 997 -3.32 -2.16 -7.49
N GLY A 998 -3.58 -3.21 -8.29
CA GLY A 998 -4.76 -4.06 -8.08
C GLY A 998 -4.72 -4.90 -6.79
N ALA A 999 -3.55 -5.12 -6.20
CA ALA A 999 -3.35 -5.81 -4.93
C ALA A 999 -3.71 -4.91 -3.75
N ASP A 1000 -3.49 -3.60 -3.81
CA ASP A 1000 -3.95 -2.64 -2.81
C ASP A 1000 -5.47 -2.65 -2.67
N PHE A 1001 -6.17 -2.69 -3.80
CA PHE A 1001 -7.63 -2.79 -3.81
C PHE A 1001 -8.11 -4.11 -3.16
N LEU A 1002 -7.35 -5.20 -3.32
CA LEU A 1002 -7.68 -6.51 -2.77
C LEU A 1002 -7.33 -6.60 -1.27
N ALA A 1003 -6.23 -6.02 -0.82
CA ALA A 1003 -5.82 -5.92 0.57
C ALA A 1003 -6.80 -5.05 1.37
N TRP A 1004 -7.26 -3.97 0.74
CA TRP A 1004 -8.31 -3.12 1.28
C TRP A 1004 -9.67 -3.86 1.39
N GLN A 1005 -10.04 -4.67 0.39
CA GLN A 1005 -11.26 -5.48 0.43
C GLN A 1005 -11.24 -6.54 1.55
N GLN A 1006 -10.06 -7.10 1.88
CA GLN A 1006 -9.89 -8.11 2.94
C GLN A 1006 -9.90 -7.52 4.35
N GLN A 1007 -9.57 -6.23 4.52
CA GLN A 1007 -9.48 -5.56 5.82
C GLN A 1007 -10.86 -5.18 6.42
N PHE A 1008 -11.94 -5.18 5.63
CA PHE A 1008 -13.26 -4.67 6.02
C PHE A 1008 -14.43 -5.71 5.97
N ASP A 1009 -14.14 -7.02 5.84
CA ASP A 1009 -15.06 -8.18 5.97
C ASP A 1009 -16.48 -8.01 5.35
N LEU A 1010 -16.55 -7.72 4.04
CA LEU A 1010 -17.81 -7.59 3.29
C LEU A 1010 -18.13 -8.87 2.51
N GLN A 1011 -19.21 -9.59 2.87
CA GLN A 1011 -19.73 -10.73 2.09
C GLN A 1011 -20.69 -10.29 0.97
N VAL A 1012 -20.22 -10.29 -0.29
CA VAL A 1012 -21.02 -10.21 -1.55
C VAL A 1012 -20.34 -11.14 -2.60
N PRO A 1013 -21.07 -11.81 -3.53
CA PRO A 1013 -20.70 -13.13 -4.02
C PRO A 1013 -19.58 -13.17 -5.06
N THR A 1014 -18.94 -14.34 -5.13
CA THR A 1014 -17.87 -14.74 -6.06
C THR A 1014 -18.02 -14.17 -7.47
N ALA A 1015 -17.00 -13.41 -7.88
CA ALA A 1015 -16.75 -13.07 -9.28
C ALA A 1015 -16.67 -14.34 -10.16
N PRO A 1016 -17.02 -14.27 -11.46
CA PRO A 1016 -16.72 -15.35 -12.39
C PRO A 1016 -15.20 -15.56 -12.42
N ALA A 1017 -14.78 -16.80 -12.30
CA ALA A 1017 -13.38 -17.19 -12.18
C ALA A 1017 -12.58 -16.96 -13.48
N THR A 1018 -12.34 -15.71 -13.90
CA THR A 1018 -11.42 -15.35 -15.00
C THR A 1018 -11.05 -13.87 -14.97
N ALA A 1019 -10.19 -13.44 -14.02
CA ALA A 1019 -9.40 -12.21 -14.14
C ALA A 1019 -8.26 -12.23 -13.11
N ARG A 1020 -7.11 -12.82 -13.47
CA ARG A 1020 -5.84 -12.53 -12.80
C ARG A 1020 -5.01 -11.72 -13.80
N ILE A 1021 -4.73 -10.47 -13.47
CA ILE A 1021 -3.78 -9.62 -14.20
C ILE A 1021 -2.40 -9.85 -13.55
N PRO A 1022 -1.40 -10.39 -14.26
CA PRO A 1022 -0.07 -10.59 -13.69
C PRO A 1022 0.85 -9.37 -13.90
N GLU A 1023 1.62 -9.03 -12.86
CA GLU A 1023 2.68 -8.00 -12.82
C GLU A 1023 3.87 -8.26 -13.77
N PRO A 1024 4.62 -7.20 -14.17
CA PRO A 1024 6.03 -7.29 -14.55
C PRO A 1024 6.95 -7.19 -13.31
N ALA A 1025 7.89 -8.13 -13.18
CA ALA A 1025 8.78 -8.24 -12.03
C ALA A 1025 9.69 -7.01 -11.82
N THR A 1026 9.55 -6.35 -10.68
CA THR A 1026 10.57 -5.48 -10.08
C THR A 1026 11.40 -6.26 -9.06
N ALA A 1027 12.70 -5.99 -9.08
CA ALA A 1027 13.69 -6.71 -8.31
C ALA A 1027 13.51 -6.49 -6.79
N THR A 1028 13.03 -7.54 -6.12
CA THR A 1028 13.30 -7.92 -4.72
C THR A 1028 14.23 -6.97 -3.95
N LEU A 1029 13.66 -6.09 -3.12
CA LEU A 1029 14.31 -5.55 -1.94
C LEU A 1029 13.51 -6.01 -0.72
N ILE A 1030 13.92 -7.14 -0.14
CA ILE A 1030 13.30 -7.72 1.06
C ILE A 1030 13.56 -6.78 2.26
N LEU A 1031 12.49 -6.28 2.86
CA LEU A 1031 12.48 -5.80 4.25
C LEU A 1031 11.23 -6.32 4.96
N LEU A 1032 11.37 -7.54 5.49
CA LEU A 1032 10.47 -8.16 6.46
C LEU A 1032 10.46 -7.35 7.77
N VAL A 1033 9.28 -7.04 8.30
CA VAL A 1033 9.10 -6.87 9.75
C VAL A 1033 8.46 -8.14 10.30
N ALA A 1034 9.27 -8.96 10.98
CA ALA A 1034 8.79 -9.91 11.98
C ALA A 1034 9.80 -9.95 13.12
N GLY A 1035 9.28 -10.01 14.35
CA GLY A 1035 10.07 -10.06 15.57
C GLY A 1035 11.08 -11.21 15.61
N ALA A 1036 12.24 -10.88 16.19
CA ALA A 1036 13.23 -11.72 16.83
C ALA A 1036 13.35 -13.20 16.40
N LEU A 1037 14.46 -13.54 15.74
CA LEU A 1037 15.28 -14.69 16.16
C LEU A 1037 16.76 -14.45 15.81
N ILE A 1038 17.58 -14.44 16.86
CA ILE A 1038 19.04 -14.46 16.83
C ILE A 1038 19.49 -15.80 16.21
N LEU A 1039 20.35 -15.78 15.21
CA LEU A 1039 21.36 -16.83 14.98
C LEU A 1039 22.48 -16.29 14.06
N ALA A 1040 23.63 -16.03 14.67
CA ALA A 1040 24.89 -15.72 14.01
C ALA A 1040 25.46 -17.00 13.33
N LYS A 1041 26.23 -16.96 12.22
CA LYS A 1041 27.70 -16.74 12.08
C LYS A 1041 28.13 -17.20 10.63
N PRO A 1042 29.41 -17.43 10.27
CA PRO A 1042 30.40 -16.47 9.75
C PRO A 1042 30.98 -16.80 8.35
N ASN A 1043 31.53 -15.79 7.68
CA ASN A 1043 32.67 -15.74 6.71
C ASN A 1043 32.80 -16.63 5.45
N SER A 1044 33.27 -15.93 4.38
CA SER A 1044 34.20 -16.30 3.28
C SER A 1044 33.56 -16.76 1.96
N LEU A 1045 33.94 -16.33 0.73
CA LEU A 1045 35.09 -15.61 0.16
C LEU A 1045 34.77 -15.17 -1.30
N ALA A 1046 35.47 -14.13 -1.80
CA ALA A 1046 35.97 -13.91 -3.17
C ALA A 1046 35.54 -12.64 -3.95
N GLU A 1047 36.39 -11.60 -3.85
CA GLU A 1047 37.02 -10.82 -4.95
C GLU A 1047 36.29 -9.67 -5.71
N PRO A 1048 37.05 -8.73 -6.33
CA PRO A 1048 36.91 -7.28 -6.09
C PRO A 1048 36.26 -6.52 -7.23
N LEU A 1049 35.59 -5.41 -6.92
CA LEU A 1049 35.28 -4.38 -7.93
C LEU A 1049 35.64 -2.98 -7.44
N ASN A 1050 36.61 -2.44 -8.17
CA ASN A 1050 37.04 -1.05 -8.20
C ASN A 1050 35.91 -0.11 -8.64
N SER A 1051 36.13 1.16 -8.31
CA SER A 1051 35.57 2.37 -8.91
C SER A 1051 34.08 2.61 -8.76
N LEU A 1052 33.73 3.57 -7.90
CA LEU A 1052 32.91 4.71 -8.34
C LEU A 1052 33.29 5.95 -7.55
N HIS A 1053 33.62 6.98 -8.33
CA HIS A 1053 34.10 8.28 -7.93
C HIS A 1053 33.05 9.08 -7.16
N CYS A 1054 33.51 9.80 -6.15
CA CYS A 1054 32.85 10.99 -5.64
C CYS A 1054 32.78 12.06 -6.75
N SER A 1055 31.61 12.69 -6.92
CA SER A 1055 31.56 14.09 -7.33
C SER A 1055 30.50 14.82 -6.50
N ALA A 1056 31.00 15.80 -5.75
CA ALA A 1056 30.24 16.80 -5.04
C ALA A 1056 29.45 17.72 -5.99
N GLY A 1057 28.39 18.33 -5.48
CA GLY A 1057 27.66 19.40 -6.14
C GLY A 1057 26.78 20.14 -5.15
N ASP A 1058 27.31 21.27 -4.67
CA ASP A 1058 26.71 22.24 -3.76
C ASP A 1058 25.31 22.72 -4.16
N GLY A 1059 24.51 23.05 -3.15
CA GLY A 1059 23.44 24.03 -3.26
C GLY A 1059 23.97 25.45 -3.01
N SER A 1060 23.62 26.39 -3.88
CA SER A 1060 23.07 27.71 -3.48
C SER A 1060 22.73 28.57 -4.70
N ARG A 1061 21.48 29.09 -4.70
CA ARG A 1061 21.01 30.41 -5.18
C ARG A 1061 21.22 30.80 -6.65
N SER A 1062 20.09 30.84 -7.38
CA SER A 1062 19.48 32.08 -7.89
C SER A 1062 18.00 31.85 -8.14
#